data_AF-A0AA38FC46-F1
#
_entry.id   AF-A0AA38FC46-F1
#
_cell.length_a   1.000
_cell.length_b   1.000
_cell.length_c   1.000
_cell.angle_alpha   90.00
_cell.angle_beta   90.00
_cell.angle_gamma   90.00
#
_symmetry.space_group_name_H-M   'P 1'
#
loop_
_entity.id
_entity.type
_entity.pdbx_description
1 polymer ?
#
loop_
_entity_poly.entity_id
_entity_poly.type
_entity_poly.pdbx_seq_one_letter_code
_entity_poly.pdbx_strand_id
1 'polypeptide(L)'
;MSLVKTALEADVAVGEVSLSAFSKVFETIAIGGEVVGTALDMLNLGLDIYELWTFDGNDIDKAALGIKFTFDLAASQVAAAAFGAGLAGAAGVATAFTAAGVLIAGLGIGVAELVVSYGNMAARANNVGDTIATIYDAYKGGGYKYETKDDNRELVPLAGAVVNQIEMGHKGITVGFDSHYIYRTDHSGGSGSSNYFWPGHMPTLNKKRSEAINLKDGIGCKENSRIVEFDGRPDCLILPATPKAFISYDYEALPFATTSHHRGYDLLRGLEEDGRFDFDFYVFLSEYIITHLYFEYVKTRIAVVLDKRSIRLQMFSHLDKVEEVQRNLSYDVEGAAGGEYCIGLVEGSYLAMTLSLNASGSDAGTKTTWIIDASSLKTGNVEVGNNFVKIGGNTITVSSEKFDGVWLIKPGGDSGERSLVNFETKQLLVQYEDGSKWNNKNETILQHLEKLAQEHKLAGEFVVVDNYEVQEKEKERPVGRAYFDVSGDRMLYTDAMADVGLECEVVFLNDIDSGKYQQREWYTEEDAVEDAIAAKNAVLGAVVGNDAYFFHSHNNCYTALWRVNAETHRITAKYYISTLSEDPNFKISGVSRNGEFVTLAISRTHHAGEGLLQIIYIIREESMVLSTVIGNKNMFKRINESEGSLSLNDLVGGMQTSKISALKKLKNQAFVLPSIADIVTVVCKDGVDSDQFCCWLRTSDSTIIRSSLPNPPRDLILTTSSYREDGYEMFYLYSVENGFVYCQQGSFYSNFTRITIPGLTNLFTVQGEVFATTKEGRISRLPADRSNSVYLEAVNEDWLAQHKTWWLDLPGLEGKKSTSISVFGVRDSNNRVVPVWYQDGKVVIASPELLGNQLRFLGLCGNEQVPLLFDRENGHLYKQPVTSGAMDAMFDSDGKLISDKIPEAKIMVGNERIKEPAMMDGYLRVTTESGIILVVDGHLEMGTLVAVNMEWQKSTNLEAGMETLADIWPHGDMVVLLDDSDDSKPAWFHLASAETVRVQGLKMSDHPMWMGMSTDGATFYIYVQSSGFLYAIDRERKTMIEKGKFTAAKVQGNSLVLQCTSPNAEINIPTLIGLDFAVVSASNAKTVVIDEENWNHYKVITIDNISNEGSRERMVEINHSGEHLVVHIMGSNMVFVDGSRGSSVNVANVLAKEAEQGSYKVKVRLGIDEEEFTISDFRDCLGKAHPFLKDGIFSIAEIIALIKDNPQ
;
A
#
# COMPACT_ATOMS: atom_id res chain seq x y z
N MET A 1 27.37 -12.23 2.53
CA MET A 1 27.74 -10.90 3.09
C MET A 1 28.37 -9.91 2.10
N SER A 2 29.14 -10.28 1.06
CA SER A 2 29.31 -9.36 -0.10
C SER A 2 27.94 -9.01 -0.71
N LEU A 3 26.98 -9.91 -0.53
CA LEU A 3 25.57 -9.82 -0.86
C LEU A 3 24.74 -8.67 -0.25
N VAL A 4 24.99 -8.25 0.99
CA VAL A 4 24.23 -7.13 1.59
C VAL A 4 24.75 -5.81 1.02
N LYS A 5 26.07 -5.70 0.82
CA LYS A 5 26.72 -4.57 0.15
C LYS A 5 26.37 -4.51 -1.34
N THR A 6 26.44 -5.63 -2.06
CA THR A 6 26.00 -5.72 -3.46
C THR A 6 24.48 -5.58 -3.60
N ALA A 7 23.65 -5.93 -2.62
CA ALA A 7 22.21 -5.61 -2.67
C ALA A 7 21.97 -4.10 -2.45
N LEU A 8 22.65 -3.48 -1.48
CA LEU A 8 22.61 -2.02 -1.24
C LEU A 8 23.23 -1.20 -2.40
N GLU A 9 24.20 -1.76 -3.15
CA GLU A 9 24.84 -1.12 -4.31
C GLU A 9 24.21 -1.52 -5.67
N ALA A 10 23.59 -2.70 -5.80
CA ALA A 10 22.90 -3.17 -7.02
C ALA A 10 21.40 -2.84 -7.07
N ASP A 11 20.80 -2.44 -5.93
CA ASP A 11 19.49 -1.77 -5.89
C ASP A 11 19.48 -0.45 -6.68
N VAL A 12 20.66 0.08 -7.06
CA VAL A 12 20.80 1.27 -7.92
C VAL A 12 20.68 0.95 -9.42
N ALA A 13 20.75 -0.31 -9.86
CA ALA A 13 20.83 -0.61 -11.30
C ALA A 13 19.77 -1.56 -11.88
N VAL A 14 19.12 -2.44 -11.10
CA VAL A 14 18.12 -3.39 -11.64
C VAL A 14 16.87 -3.56 -10.74
N GLY A 15 16.86 -2.98 -9.53
CA GLY A 15 15.73 -3.01 -8.58
C GLY A 15 14.84 -1.76 -8.56
N GLU A 16 15.11 -0.77 -9.40
CA GLU A 16 14.47 0.57 -9.33
C GLU A 16 12.94 0.56 -9.58
N VAL A 17 12.36 -0.49 -10.17
CA VAL A 17 10.94 -0.49 -10.57
C VAL A 17 9.99 -0.93 -9.43
N SER A 18 10.45 -1.72 -8.45
CA SER A 18 9.57 -2.29 -7.40
C SER A 18 9.91 -1.84 -5.98
N LEU A 19 11.20 -1.70 -5.61
CA LEU A 19 11.60 -1.31 -4.25
C LEU A 19 11.64 0.21 -4.00
N SER A 20 11.93 1.04 -5.01
CA SER A 20 11.94 2.52 -4.86
C SER A 20 10.55 3.11 -4.62
N ALA A 21 9.50 2.40 -5.03
CA ALA A 21 8.10 2.69 -4.70
C ALA A 21 7.80 2.44 -3.23
N PHE A 22 8.48 1.46 -2.65
CA PHE A 22 8.27 1.03 -1.28
C PHE A 22 9.07 1.90 -0.29
N SER A 23 10.29 2.30 -0.63
CA SER A 23 11.16 3.09 0.26
C SER A 23 10.79 4.59 0.34
N LYS A 24 10.39 5.24 -0.77
CA LYS A 24 9.98 6.66 -0.76
C LYS A 24 8.59 6.91 -0.18
N VAL A 25 7.70 5.92 -0.28
CA VAL A 25 6.44 5.90 0.51
C VAL A 25 6.77 5.84 2.01
N PHE A 26 7.86 5.15 2.39
CA PHE A 26 8.34 5.09 3.78
C PHE A 26 9.04 6.38 4.27
N GLU A 27 9.82 7.05 3.42
CA GLU A 27 10.47 8.33 3.79
C GLU A 27 9.45 9.45 4.04
N THR A 28 8.36 9.50 3.27
CA THR A 28 7.29 10.49 3.44
C THR A 28 6.51 10.28 4.75
N ILE A 29 6.50 9.06 5.29
CA ILE A 29 5.84 8.71 6.57
C ILE A 29 6.78 8.92 7.78
N ALA A 30 8.10 9.01 7.58
CA ALA A 30 9.09 9.03 8.65
C ALA A 30 9.58 10.43 9.09
N ILE A 31 9.29 11.51 8.34
CA ILE A 31 9.63 12.88 8.74
C ILE A 31 8.56 13.41 9.72
N GLY A 32 8.80 13.13 11.01
CA GLY A 32 8.43 13.91 12.19
C GLY A 32 7.10 14.68 12.22
N GLY A 33 6.15 14.14 13.00
CA GLY A 33 5.24 14.91 13.86
C GLY A 33 4.19 15.80 13.19
N GLU A 34 2.92 15.45 13.37
CA GLU A 34 1.71 16.18 12.92
C GLU A 34 1.17 15.91 11.50
N VAL A 35 1.20 14.67 10.99
CA VAL A 35 0.20 14.21 10.00
C VAL A 35 -0.06 12.72 10.19
N VAL A 36 -1.04 12.39 11.04
CA VAL A 36 -1.64 11.04 11.10
C VAL A 36 -2.77 11.01 10.07
N GLY A 37 -2.69 10.20 9.01
CA GLY A 37 -3.86 9.90 8.16
C GLY A 37 -3.63 9.45 6.70
N THR A 38 -2.63 9.99 6.00
CA THR A 38 -2.70 10.08 4.52
C THR A 38 -2.43 8.79 3.71
N ALA A 39 -1.90 7.71 4.30
CA ALA A 39 -1.82 6.40 3.62
C ALA A 39 -3.08 5.53 3.82
N LEU A 40 -3.83 5.76 4.90
CA LEU A 40 -5.09 5.07 5.20
C LEU A 40 -6.31 5.77 4.58
N ASP A 41 -6.21 7.05 4.23
CA ASP A 41 -7.26 7.78 3.50
C ASP A 41 -7.53 7.23 2.08
N MET A 42 -6.58 6.46 1.52
CA MET A 42 -6.74 5.71 0.25
C MET A 42 -7.76 4.56 0.35
N LEU A 43 -8.01 4.01 1.55
CA LEU A 43 -9.02 2.96 1.76
C LEU A 43 -10.43 3.53 1.92
N ASN A 44 -10.61 4.74 2.48
CA ASN A 44 -11.95 5.27 2.76
C ASN A 44 -12.65 5.90 1.52
N LEU A 45 -11.89 6.48 0.57
CA LEU A 45 -12.44 7.12 -0.64
C LEU A 45 -13.24 6.18 -1.57
N GLY A 46 -12.83 4.91 -1.69
CA GLY A 46 -13.56 3.91 -2.48
C GLY A 46 -14.77 3.30 -1.74
N LEU A 47 -14.90 3.57 -0.44
CA LEU A 47 -15.78 2.87 0.48
C LEU A 47 -16.99 3.72 0.92
N ASP A 48 -16.83 5.03 1.12
CA ASP A 48 -17.93 5.98 1.40
C ASP A 48 -18.94 6.03 0.24
N ILE A 49 -18.42 5.86 -0.97
CA ILE A 49 -19.18 5.79 -2.21
C ILE A 49 -19.99 4.50 -2.33
N TYR A 50 -19.48 3.37 -1.83
CA TYR A 50 -20.17 2.08 -1.91
C TYR A 50 -21.41 2.04 -1.01
N GLU A 51 -21.39 2.75 0.13
CA GLU A 51 -22.50 2.80 1.09
C GLU A 51 -23.73 3.56 0.56
N LEU A 52 -23.54 4.49 -0.38
CA LEU A 52 -24.61 5.23 -1.05
C LEU A 52 -25.36 4.43 -2.13
N TRP A 53 -24.75 3.37 -2.69
CA TRP A 53 -25.29 2.62 -3.83
C TRP A 53 -26.11 1.38 -3.46
N THR A 54 -26.28 1.08 -2.16
CA THR A 54 -27.07 -0.07 -1.70
C THR A 54 -28.57 0.25 -1.54
N PHE A 55 -29.03 1.43 -2.01
CA PHE A 55 -30.45 1.82 -2.00
C PHE A 55 -31.17 1.36 -3.28
N ASP A 56 -32.12 0.45 -3.11
CA ASP A 56 -32.87 -0.23 -4.17
C ASP A 56 -33.99 0.72 -4.71
N GLY A 57 -33.89 1.14 -5.98
CA GLY A 57 -34.82 2.08 -6.62
C GLY A 57 -34.78 2.03 -8.16
N ASN A 58 -35.93 2.27 -8.79
CA ASN A 58 -36.35 1.81 -10.13
C ASN A 58 -35.61 2.45 -11.35
N ASP A 59 -35.67 1.77 -12.50
CA ASP A 59 -34.84 1.88 -13.72
C ASP A 59 -34.91 3.18 -14.59
N ILE A 60 -35.32 4.33 -14.05
CA ILE A 60 -35.24 5.62 -14.77
C ILE A 60 -34.24 6.59 -14.09
N ASP A 61 -33.78 6.28 -12.87
CA ASP A 61 -32.78 7.04 -12.14
C ASP A 61 -31.32 6.70 -12.51
N LYS A 62 -31.09 5.65 -13.33
CA LYS A 62 -29.74 5.16 -13.68
C LYS A 62 -28.97 6.03 -14.68
N ALA A 63 -29.66 6.88 -15.44
CA ALA A 63 -29.02 7.82 -16.36
C ALA A 63 -28.46 9.08 -15.67
N ALA A 64 -28.87 9.37 -14.42
CA ALA A 64 -28.40 10.53 -13.64
C ALA A 64 -27.11 10.25 -12.83
N LEU A 65 -26.63 9.00 -12.82
CA LEU A 65 -25.51 8.56 -11.98
C LEU A 65 -24.11 8.79 -12.60
N GLY A 66 -24.04 9.36 -13.80
CA GLY A 66 -22.77 9.71 -14.47
C GLY A 66 -22.13 11.03 -14.03
N ILE A 67 -22.82 11.85 -13.22
CA ILE A 67 -22.36 13.21 -12.82
C ILE A 67 -22.20 13.33 -11.29
N LYS A 68 -22.75 12.39 -10.51
CA LYS A 68 -22.77 12.46 -9.04
C LYS A 68 -21.48 12.01 -8.34
N PHE A 69 -20.50 11.50 -9.08
CA PHE A 69 -19.28 10.92 -8.54
C PHE A 69 -18.09 11.90 -8.49
N THR A 70 -18.29 13.14 -8.96
CA THR A 70 -17.23 14.15 -9.06
C THR A 70 -17.12 15.06 -7.82
N PHE A 71 -17.91 14.84 -6.77
CA PHE A 71 -18.04 15.80 -5.66
C PHE A 71 -17.68 15.31 -4.24
N ASP A 72 -17.56 14.01 -3.98
CA ASP A 72 -17.08 13.52 -2.67
C ASP A 72 -15.54 13.33 -2.66
N LEU A 73 -14.80 14.42 -2.91
CA LEU A 73 -13.34 14.50 -2.72
C LEU A 73 -13.01 15.53 -1.62
N ALA A 74 -13.63 15.38 -0.46
CA ALA A 74 -13.35 16.23 0.70
C ALA A 74 -12.12 15.72 1.47
N ALA A 75 -10.90 16.01 0.97
CA ALA A 75 -9.67 16.15 1.79
C ALA A 75 -8.37 16.53 1.05
N SER A 76 -8.29 16.56 -0.29
CA SER A 76 -7.02 16.89 -0.97
C SER A 76 -7.16 18.02 -1.99
N GLN A 77 -6.76 19.24 -1.59
CA GLN A 77 -6.25 20.42 -2.32
C GLN A 77 -6.61 20.75 -3.80
N VAL A 78 -7.50 20.02 -4.48
CA VAL A 78 -7.97 20.31 -5.85
C VAL A 78 -9.50 20.34 -5.85
N ALA A 79 -10.08 21.34 -5.18
CA ALA A 79 -11.51 21.67 -5.31
C ALA A 79 -11.88 22.24 -6.70
N ALA A 80 -10.93 22.31 -7.63
CA ALA A 80 -11.10 22.80 -9.00
C ALA A 80 -11.80 21.79 -9.94
N ALA A 81 -11.81 20.48 -9.62
CA ALA A 81 -12.43 19.45 -10.47
C ALA A 81 -13.98 19.46 -10.43
N ALA A 82 -14.56 19.97 -9.34
CA ALA A 82 -16.01 20.19 -9.18
C ALA A 82 -16.61 21.08 -10.30
N PHE A 83 -15.84 22.03 -10.83
CA PHE A 83 -16.29 22.89 -11.93
C PHE A 83 -16.22 22.22 -13.31
N GLY A 84 -15.51 21.09 -13.45
CA GLY A 84 -15.16 20.50 -14.74
C GLY A 84 -16.19 19.53 -15.35
N ALA A 85 -17.05 18.90 -14.55
CA ALA A 85 -18.07 17.96 -15.05
C ALA A 85 -19.51 18.44 -14.80
N GLY A 86 -19.79 19.13 -13.69
CA GLY A 86 -21.13 19.68 -13.39
C GLY A 86 -21.48 20.94 -14.20
N LEU A 87 -20.48 21.70 -14.65
CA LEU A 87 -20.68 22.94 -15.40
C LEU A 87 -19.92 23.05 -16.73
N ALA A 88 -19.11 22.06 -17.13
CA ALA A 88 -18.29 22.21 -18.34
C ALA A 88 -17.89 20.91 -19.08
N GLY A 89 -18.72 19.86 -19.02
CA GLY A 89 -18.42 18.55 -19.62
C GLY A 89 -19.56 17.90 -20.40
N ALA A 90 -20.49 18.69 -20.92
CA ALA A 90 -21.37 18.35 -22.03
C ALA A 90 -21.85 19.68 -22.60
N ALA A 91 -21.87 19.84 -23.92
CA ALA A 91 -22.45 20.99 -24.60
C ALA A 91 -23.99 21.07 -24.44
N GLY A 92 -24.53 20.81 -23.24
CA GLY A 92 -25.97 20.63 -23.00
C GLY A 92 -26.56 21.16 -21.69
N VAL A 93 -25.78 21.68 -20.71
CA VAL A 93 -26.42 22.29 -19.50
C VAL A 93 -25.76 23.59 -19.01
N ALA A 94 -24.55 23.94 -19.43
CA ALA A 94 -24.08 25.32 -19.27
C ALA A 94 -24.78 26.31 -20.22
N THR A 95 -25.39 25.81 -21.30
CA THR A 95 -26.38 26.54 -22.11
C THR A 95 -27.70 26.78 -21.36
N ALA A 96 -28.00 26.05 -20.27
CA ALA A 96 -29.22 26.27 -19.50
C ALA A 96 -29.13 27.47 -18.52
N PHE A 97 -27.91 28.01 -18.29
CA PHE A 97 -27.70 29.18 -17.43
C PHE A 97 -27.08 30.37 -18.15
N THR A 98 -26.79 30.28 -19.46
CA THR A 98 -26.53 31.46 -20.28
C THR A 98 -27.80 32.28 -20.44
N ALA A 99 -27.69 33.59 -20.20
CA ALA A 99 -28.74 34.57 -20.35
C ALA A 99 -29.44 34.50 -21.73
N ALA A 100 -30.51 33.72 -21.83
CA ALA A 100 -31.38 33.66 -23.00
C ALA A 100 -32.85 33.64 -22.56
N GLY A 101 -33.42 34.85 -22.46
CA GLY A 101 -34.84 35.10 -22.71
C GLY A 101 -35.87 34.34 -21.86
N VAL A 102 -35.96 34.60 -20.55
CA VAL A 102 -37.23 34.32 -19.83
C VAL A 102 -38.31 35.23 -20.42
N LEU A 103 -39.20 34.65 -21.24
CA LEU A 103 -40.31 35.36 -21.85
C LEU A 103 -41.50 35.41 -20.89
N ILE A 104 -41.68 36.61 -20.36
CA ILE A 104 -42.70 37.09 -19.43
C ILE A 104 -44.13 36.76 -19.89
N ALA A 105 -44.89 36.05 -19.04
CA ALA A 105 -46.35 36.03 -19.12
C ALA A 105 -46.93 35.85 -17.71
N GLY A 106 -47.08 36.95 -16.96
CA GLY A 106 -47.71 36.91 -15.64
C GLY A 106 -47.62 38.22 -14.85
N LEU A 107 -47.99 39.36 -15.44
CA LEU A 107 -48.14 40.60 -14.66
C LEU A 107 -49.18 40.37 -13.55
N GLY A 108 -48.70 40.33 -12.32
CA GLY A 108 -49.49 40.30 -11.09
C GLY A 108 -50.50 41.46 -11.04
N ILE A 109 -51.73 41.11 -10.72
CA ILE A 109 -52.79 42.04 -10.31
C ILE A 109 -52.23 43.02 -9.26
N GLY A 110 -52.20 44.31 -9.59
CA GLY A 110 -51.74 45.38 -8.68
C GLY A 110 -50.71 46.37 -9.25
N VAL A 111 -50.25 46.23 -10.50
CA VAL A 111 -49.13 47.05 -11.04
C VAL A 111 -49.44 47.82 -12.34
N ALA A 112 -50.66 47.73 -12.88
CA ALA A 112 -51.20 48.68 -13.86
C ALA A 112 -52.62 48.98 -13.40
N GLU A 113 -53.07 50.20 -13.11
CA GLU A 113 -52.71 51.52 -13.60
C GLU A 113 -52.87 52.55 -12.46
N LEU A 114 -51.87 53.42 -12.25
CA LEU A 114 -52.18 54.78 -11.85
C LEU A 114 -52.59 55.54 -13.12
N VAL A 115 -53.77 55.24 -13.65
CA VAL A 115 -54.44 56.06 -14.68
C VAL A 115 -55.58 56.78 -13.98
N VAL A 116 -55.23 57.96 -13.49
CA VAL A 116 -56.21 59.05 -13.47
C VAL A 116 -56.26 59.61 -14.89
N SER A 117 -57.26 59.19 -15.67
CA SER A 117 -57.94 60.09 -16.62
C SER A 117 -59.28 59.50 -17.08
N TYR A 118 -60.36 59.93 -16.43
CA TYR A 118 -61.77 60.00 -16.89
C TYR A 118 -62.21 59.11 -18.07
N GLY A 119 -62.15 57.78 -17.92
CA GLY A 119 -62.83 56.81 -18.79
C GLY A 119 -64.05 56.21 -18.12
N ASN A 120 -65.11 55.90 -18.89
CA ASN A 120 -66.41 55.35 -18.46
C ASN A 120 -66.39 54.58 -17.12
N MET A 121 -67.25 54.97 -16.15
CA MET A 121 -67.38 54.33 -14.82
C MET A 121 -67.59 52.80 -14.91
N ALA A 122 -68.28 52.34 -15.96
CA ALA A 122 -68.46 50.92 -16.25
C ALA A 122 -67.13 50.17 -16.56
N ALA A 123 -66.15 50.83 -17.19
CA ALA A 123 -64.85 50.23 -17.48
C ALA A 123 -64.02 50.03 -16.19
N ARG A 124 -64.13 50.95 -15.23
CA ARG A 124 -63.47 50.82 -13.91
C ARG A 124 -64.09 49.70 -13.08
N ALA A 125 -65.42 49.62 -13.04
CA ALA A 125 -66.10 48.48 -12.43
C ALA A 125 -65.72 47.15 -13.12
N ASN A 126 -65.67 47.10 -14.45
CA ASN A 126 -65.27 45.89 -15.16
C ASN A 126 -63.83 45.47 -14.79
N ASN A 127 -62.91 46.42 -14.63
CA ASN A 127 -61.54 46.14 -14.17
C ASN A 127 -61.49 45.52 -12.76
N VAL A 128 -62.34 45.99 -11.83
CA VAL A 128 -62.54 45.33 -10.52
C VAL A 128 -63.01 43.89 -10.72
N GLY A 129 -63.97 43.67 -11.63
CA GLY A 129 -64.42 42.34 -11.98
C GLY A 129 -63.31 41.45 -12.59
N ASP A 130 -62.55 41.97 -13.55
CA ASP A 130 -61.42 41.27 -14.19
C ASP A 130 -60.33 40.91 -13.19
N THR A 131 -60.06 41.82 -12.25
CA THR A 131 -59.16 41.60 -11.13
C THR A 131 -59.61 40.41 -10.29
N ILE A 132 -60.87 40.39 -9.83
CA ILE A 132 -61.39 39.26 -9.03
C ILE A 132 -61.44 37.95 -9.83
N ALA A 133 -61.80 38.01 -11.11
CA ALA A 133 -61.79 36.85 -11.99
C ALA A 133 -60.38 36.27 -12.16
N THR A 134 -59.36 37.13 -12.25
CA THR A 134 -57.95 36.71 -12.35
C THR A 134 -57.46 36.09 -11.04
N ILE A 135 -57.84 36.64 -9.87
CA ILE A 135 -57.58 36.01 -8.56
C ILE A 135 -58.22 34.62 -8.49
N TYR A 136 -59.48 34.51 -8.90
CA TYR A 136 -60.20 33.25 -8.95
C TYR A 136 -59.49 32.22 -9.86
N ASP A 137 -59.10 32.63 -11.06
CA ASP A 137 -58.38 31.79 -12.02
C ASP A 137 -57.03 31.33 -11.50
N ALA A 138 -56.30 32.19 -10.79
CA ALA A 138 -55.03 31.80 -10.19
C ALA A 138 -55.20 30.70 -9.13
N TYR A 139 -56.18 30.81 -8.22
CA TYR A 139 -56.46 29.76 -7.25
C TYR A 139 -57.04 28.49 -7.91
N LYS A 140 -57.93 28.62 -8.89
CA LYS A 140 -58.47 27.47 -9.65
C LYS A 140 -57.43 26.81 -10.55
N GLY A 141 -56.42 27.54 -10.99
CA GLY A 141 -55.29 27.00 -11.76
C GLY A 141 -54.24 26.32 -10.89
N GLY A 142 -54.36 26.35 -9.56
CA GLY A 142 -53.35 25.77 -8.67
C GLY A 142 -52.16 26.70 -8.40
N GLY A 143 -52.28 28.00 -8.67
CA GLY A 143 -51.29 29.04 -8.35
C GLY A 143 -50.02 29.02 -9.20
N TYR A 144 -49.79 27.96 -9.96
CA TYR A 144 -48.67 27.79 -10.87
C TYR A 144 -49.14 27.15 -12.17
N LYS A 145 -48.42 27.44 -13.25
CA LYS A 145 -48.54 26.74 -14.52
C LYS A 145 -47.17 26.18 -14.91
N TYR A 146 -47.18 24.97 -15.45
CA TYR A 146 -46.01 24.37 -16.09
C TYR A 146 -46.05 24.70 -17.59
N GLU A 147 -45.01 25.38 -18.08
CA GLU A 147 -44.89 25.77 -19.50
C GLU A 147 -43.59 25.23 -20.09
N THR A 148 -43.69 24.70 -21.31
CA THR A 148 -42.55 24.31 -22.15
C THR A 148 -42.45 25.28 -23.31
N LYS A 149 -41.34 26.03 -23.42
CA LYS A 149 -41.12 27.00 -24.49
C LYS A 149 -39.66 27.03 -24.91
N ASP A 150 -39.40 26.91 -26.21
CA ASP A 150 -38.05 26.90 -26.78
C ASP A 150 -37.10 25.89 -26.08
N ASP A 151 -37.61 24.68 -25.81
CA ASP A 151 -36.99 23.58 -25.04
C ASP A 151 -36.72 23.85 -23.54
N ASN A 152 -37.07 25.04 -23.02
CA ASN A 152 -37.02 25.33 -21.57
C ASN A 152 -38.32 24.92 -20.87
N ARG A 153 -38.20 24.20 -19.74
CA ARG A 153 -39.32 23.78 -18.88
C ARG A 153 -39.40 24.68 -17.65
N GLU A 154 -40.44 25.50 -17.56
CA GLU A 154 -40.57 26.51 -16.51
C GLU A 154 -41.84 26.32 -15.68
N LEU A 155 -41.71 26.54 -14.37
CA LEU A 155 -42.84 26.69 -13.45
C LEU A 155 -43.07 28.19 -13.20
N VAL A 156 -44.18 28.70 -13.73
CA VAL A 156 -44.53 30.12 -13.70
C VAL A 156 -45.68 30.35 -12.72
N PRO A 157 -45.56 31.28 -11.75
CA PRO A 157 -46.64 31.59 -10.82
C PRO A 157 -47.80 32.29 -11.55
N LEU A 158 -49.03 31.97 -11.15
CA LEU A 158 -50.24 32.62 -11.63
C LEU A 158 -50.51 33.90 -10.83
N ALA A 159 -50.63 35.02 -11.55
CA ALA A 159 -50.90 36.34 -11.00
C ALA A 159 -52.18 36.37 -10.13
N GLY A 160 -52.08 36.84 -8.88
CA GLY A 160 -53.22 37.02 -7.97
C GLY A 160 -53.44 35.94 -6.91
N ALA A 161 -52.80 34.78 -7.03
CA ALA A 161 -52.78 33.79 -5.95
C ALA A 161 -51.72 34.16 -4.90
N VAL A 162 -52.10 34.18 -3.62
CA VAL A 162 -51.17 34.35 -2.51
C VAL A 162 -50.62 32.98 -2.14
N VAL A 163 -49.41 32.69 -2.60
CA VAL A 163 -48.68 31.45 -2.30
C VAL A 163 -47.86 31.64 -1.04
N ASN A 164 -48.01 30.73 -0.06
CA ASN A 164 -47.24 30.76 1.18
C ASN A 164 -46.25 29.58 1.31
N GLN A 165 -46.42 28.53 0.51
CA GLN A 165 -45.57 27.35 0.53
C GLN A 165 -45.48 26.70 -0.85
N ILE A 166 -44.30 26.20 -1.21
CA ILE A 166 -44.05 25.36 -2.38
C ILE A 166 -43.21 24.17 -1.92
N GLU A 167 -43.66 22.95 -2.22
CA GLU A 167 -42.88 21.73 -1.99
C GLU A 167 -42.66 20.99 -3.31
N MET A 168 -41.39 20.75 -3.64
CA MET A 168 -40.98 20.05 -4.85
C MET A 168 -41.16 18.54 -4.71
N GLY A 169 -41.98 17.93 -5.57
CA GLY A 169 -42.21 16.49 -5.63
C GLY A 169 -41.63 15.83 -6.88
N HIS A 170 -41.80 14.50 -6.99
CA HIS A 170 -41.26 13.74 -8.13
C HIS A 170 -41.90 14.13 -9.47
N LYS A 171 -43.23 14.31 -9.51
CA LYS A 171 -44.04 14.52 -10.73
C LYS A 171 -44.86 15.82 -10.72
N GLY A 172 -44.66 16.67 -9.72
CA GLY A 172 -45.42 17.89 -9.52
C GLY A 172 -44.92 18.69 -8.33
N ILE A 173 -45.39 19.92 -8.19
CA ILE A 173 -45.20 20.75 -7.00
C ILE A 173 -46.48 20.79 -6.17
N THR A 174 -46.36 20.76 -4.84
CA THR A 174 -47.46 21.07 -3.94
C THR A 174 -47.40 22.56 -3.61
N VAL A 175 -48.43 23.31 -4.00
CA VAL A 175 -48.55 24.75 -3.78
C VAL A 175 -49.53 24.99 -2.63
N GLY A 176 -49.05 25.58 -1.55
CA GLY A 176 -49.86 26.04 -0.42
C GLY A 176 -50.32 27.49 -0.60
N PHE A 177 -51.57 27.77 -0.20
CA PHE A 177 -52.20 29.07 -0.36
C PHE A 177 -52.51 29.75 0.97
N ASP A 178 -52.31 31.07 1.01
CA ASP A 178 -53.05 31.98 1.88
C ASP A 178 -54.10 32.71 1.01
N SER A 179 -54.57 33.88 1.44
CA SER A 179 -55.55 34.68 0.71
C SER A 179 -55.25 36.18 0.77
N HIS A 180 -55.87 36.92 -0.14
CA HIS A 180 -56.17 38.32 0.13
C HIS A 180 -57.40 38.40 1.04
N TYR A 181 -57.51 39.46 1.82
CA TYR A 181 -58.62 39.65 2.75
C TYR A 181 -59.35 40.93 2.42
N ILE A 182 -60.63 40.84 2.04
CA ILE A 182 -61.42 42.01 1.70
C ILE A 182 -62.10 42.54 2.96
N TYR A 183 -61.99 43.85 3.22
CA TYR A 183 -62.64 44.43 4.40
C TYR A 183 -64.16 44.29 4.27
N ARG A 184 -64.81 43.92 5.37
CA ARG A 184 -66.27 43.80 5.43
C ARG A 184 -66.94 45.17 5.52
N THR A 185 -68.25 45.20 5.30
CA THR A 185 -69.11 46.35 5.54
C THR A 185 -69.88 46.21 6.84
N ASP A 186 -70.13 47.35 7.47
CA ASP A 186 -71.17 47.51 8.47
C ASP A 186 -72.36 48.18 7.78
N HIS A 187 -73.58 47.69 8.03
CA HIS A 187 -74.78 48.11 7.31
C HIS A 187 -75.96 48.29 8.27
N SER A 188 -76.94 49.12 7.88
CA SER A 188 -78.20 49.30 8.62
C SER A 188 -79.39 49.38 7.65
N GLY A 189 -80.34 48.44 7.74
CA GLY A 189 -81.55 48.45 6.91
C GLY A 189 -81.38 48.04 5.43
N GLY A 190 -80.32 47.29 5.08
CA GLY A 190 -80.03 46.68 3.78
C GLY A 190 -78.80 45.74 3.86
N SER A 191 -78.39 45.12 2.74
CA SER A 191 -77.16 44.31 2.55
C SER A 191 -76.78 44.22 1.07
N GLY A 192 -75.65 43.63 0.69
CA GLY A 192 -75.29 43.48 -0.74
C GLY A 192 -76.33 42.67 -1.52
N SER A 193 -76.90 41.67 -0.84
CA SER A 193 -78.03 40.87 -1.31
C SER A 193 -79.43 41.54 -1.19
N SER A 194 -79.54 42.75 -0.63
CA SER A 194 -80.81 43.47 -0.46
C SER A 194 -80.69 45.01 -0.48
N ASN A 195 -81.42 45.65 -1.40
CA ASN A 195 -81.34 47.10 -1.62
C ASN A 195 -81.57 47.97 -0.38
N TYR A 196 -80.85 49.10 -0.32
CA TYR A 196 -80.96 50.12 0.71
C TYR A 196 -82.05 51.14 0.36
N PHE A 197 -82.84 51.54 1.34
CA PHE A 197 -83.98 52.44 1.09
C PHE A 197 -83.65 53.94 1.25
N TRP A 198 -82.70 54.32 2.12
CA TRP A 198 -82.34 55.72 2.41
C TRP A 198 -80.83 56.00 2.25
N PRO A 199 -80.42 57.16 1.71
CA PRO A 199 -78.99 57.52 1.55
C PRO A 199 -78.16 57.49 2.84
N GLY A 200 -78.78 57.76 4.00
CA GLY A 200 -78.10 57.72 5.30
C GLY A 200 -77.78 56.30 5.80
N HIS A 201 -78.20 55.26 5.07
CA HIS A 201 -78.00 53.85 5.41
C HIS A 201 -76.92 53.18 4.55
N MET A 202 -76.15 53.96 3.77
CA MET A 202 -75.10 53.44 2.90
C MET A 202 -74.10 52.56 3.69
N PRO A 203 -73.67 51.41 3.15
CA PRO A 203 -72.70 50.56 3.82
C PRO A 203 -71.38 51.30 4.05
N THR A 204 -70.79 51.09 5.23
CA THR A 204 -69.51 51.68 5.61
C THR A 204 -68.46 50.61 5.83
N LEU A 205 -67.24 50.83 5.33
CA LEU A 205 -66.13 49.91 5.50
C LEU A 205 -65.69 49.76 6.95
N ASN A 206 -65.67 48.53 7.44
CA ASN A 206 -65.08 48.19 8.72
C ASN A 206 -63.65 47.69 8.49
N LYS A 207 -62.68 48.57 8.78
CA LYS A 207 -61.25 48.33 8.53
C LYS A 207 -60.56 47.48 9.61
N LYS A 208 -61.31 46.72 10.42
CA LYS A 208 -60.71 45.78 11.39
C LYS A 208 -60.23 44.52 10.67
N ARG A 209 -58.91 44.34 10.58
CA ARG A 209 -58.28 43.19 9.92
C ARG A 209 -58.73 41.82 10.44
N SER A 210 -59.03 41.70 11.74
CA SER A 210 -59.51 40.45 12.35
C SER A 210 -60.92 40.05 11.91
N GLU A 211 -61.68 40.98 11.33
CA GLU A 211 -63.06 40.78 10.86
C GLU A 211 -63.15 40.77 9.33
N ALA A 212 -62.02 40.91 8.62
CA ALA A 212 -61.96 40.91 7.17
C ALA A 212 -62.29 39.52 6.59
N ILE A 213 -62.88 39.51 5.40
CA ILE A 213 -63.38 38.31 4.74
C ILE A 213 -62.24 37.68 3.94
N ASN A 214 -62.02 36.38 4.09
CA ASN A 214 -61.09 35.62 3.26
C ASN A 214 -61.61 35.58 1.82
N LEU A 215 -60.94 36.29 0.91
CA LEU A 215 -61.43 36.48 -0.45
C LEU A 215 -61.46 35.15 -1.21
N LYS A 216 -60.38 34.35 -1.09
CA LYS A 216 -60.23 33.04 -1.76
C LYS A 216 -61.38 32.10 -1.39
N ASP A 217 -61.69 31.97 -0.11
CA ASP A 217 -62.77 31.10 0.36
C ASP A 217 -64.14 31.62 -0.09
N GLY A 218 -64.32 32.95 -0.05
CA GLY A 218 -65.56 33.62 -0.38
C GLY A 218 -65.90 33.63 -1.88
N ILE A 219 -64.90 33.60 -2.78
CA ILE A 219 -65.11 33.39 -4.22
C ILE A 219 -65.17 31.90 -4.61
N GLY A 220 -65.25 31.00 -3.63
CA GLY A 220 -65.46 29.56 -3.86
C GLY A 220 -64.19 28.71 -4.04
N CYS A 221 -63.01 29.20 -3.67
CA CYS A 221 -61.72 28.48 -3.74
C CYS A 221 -61.26 27.97 -2.37
N LYS A 222 -62.05 27.11 -1.73
CA LYS A 222 -61.82 26.66 -0.34
C LYS A 222 -60.57 25.77 -0.11
N GLU A 223 -59.92 25.31 -1.16
CA GLU A 223 -58.72 24.46 -1.05
C GLU A 223 -57.52 25.28 -0.57
N ASN A 224 -56.77 24.75 0.41
CA ASN A 224 -55.59 25.42 1.00
C ASN A 224 -54.28 25.00 0.34
N SER A 225 -54.30 23.95 -0.47
CA SER A 225 -53.16 23.51 -1.26
C SER A 225 -53.62 22.81 -2.52
N ARG A 226 -52.82 22.85 -3.58
CA ARG A 226 -53.03 22.10 -4.83
C ARG A 226 -51.73 21.52 -5.34
N ILE A 227 -51.84 20.40 -6.06
CA ILE A 227 -50.71 19.81 -6.77
C ILE A 227 -50.77 20.31 -8.22
N VAL A 228 -49.65 20.87 -8.70
CA VAL A 228 -49.45 21.23 -10.11
C VAL A 228 -48.50 20.19 -10.70
N GLU A 229 -49.02 19.34 -11.56
CA GLU A 229 -48.25 18.29 -12.24
C GLU A 229 -47.42 18.87 -13.38
N PHE A 230 -46.26 18.26 -13.64
CA PHE A 230 -45.40 18.60 -14.77
C PHE A 230 -45.00 17.33 -15.54
N ASP A 231 -44.86 17.46 -16.86
CA ASP A 231 -44.42 16.38 -17.75
C ASP A 231 -42.92 16.58 -18.07
N GLY A 232 -42.08 15.95 -17.25
CA GLY A 232 -40.62 16.17 -17.22
C GLY A 232 -40.17 17.16 -16.14
N ARG A 233 -38.91 17.05 -15.71
CA ARG A 233 -38.35 17.90 -14.63
C ARG A 233 -38.27 19.37 -15.10
N PRO A 234 -38.81 20.34 -14.34
CA PRO A 234 -38.63 21.75 -14.64
C PRO A 234 -37.16 22.19 -14.47
N ASP A 235 -36.68 23.01 -15.41
CA ASP A 235 -35.35 23.60 -15.39
C ASP A 235 -35.32 24.86 -14.50
N CYS A 236 -36.46 25.56 -14.41
CA CYS A 236 -36.61 26.81 -13.67
C CYS A 236 -37.93 26.88 -12.89
N LEU A 237 -37.86 27.35 -11.65
CA LEU A 237 -38.99 27.73 -10.80
C LEU A 237 -38.94 29.26 -10.59
N ILE A 238 -39.92 29.96 -11.16
CA ILE A 238 -40.08 31.39 -10.91
C ILE A 238 -40.74 31.57 -9.54
N LEU A 239 -40.11 32.34 -8.66
CA LEU A 239 -40.59 32.57 -7.30
C LEU A 239 -41.91 33.40 -7.30
N PRO A 240 -42.89 33.11 -6.43
CA PRO A 240 -44.13 33.87 -6.39
C PRO A 240 -43.88 35.30 -5.96
N ALA A 241 -44.60 36.25 -6.56
CA ALA A 241 -44.43 37.67 -6.31
C ALA A 241 -45.70 38.38 -5.78
N THR A 242 -46.71 37.63 -5.32
CA THR A 242 -47.97 38.18 -4.78
C THR A 242 -47.97 38.15 -3.25
N PRO A 243 -47.81 39.28 -2.54
CA PRO A 243 -47.93 39.31 -1.09
C PRO A 243 -49.40 39.23 -0.67
N LYS A 244 -49.62 38.76 0.57
CA LYS A 244 -50.88 38.92 1.27
C LYS A 244 -51.26 40.39 1.34
N ALA A 245 -52.54 40.70 1.14
CA ALA A 245 -53.06 42.06 1.22
C ALA A 245 -54.42 42.12 1.89
N PHE A 246 -54.71 43.25 2.54
CA PHE A 246 -56.06 43.63 2.94
C PHE A 246 -56.64 44.62 1.93
N ILE A 247 -57.79 44.30 1.34
CA ILE A 247 -58.38 45.04 0.24
C ILE A 247 -59.47 45.96 0.79
N SER A 248 -59.27 47.27 0.61
CA SER A 248 -60.33 48.28 0.77
C SER A 248 -60.82 48.75 -0.60
N TYR A 249 -61.94 49.47 -0.65
CA TYR A 249 -62.59 49.81 -1.92
C TYR A 249 -63.50 51.03 -1.79
N ASP A 250 -63.89 51.64 -2.91
CA ASP A 250 -64.82 52.77 -2.94
C ASP A 250 -66.00 52.50 -3.87
N TYR A 251 -67.15 53.08 -3.54
CA TYR A 251 -68.38 53.00 -4.32
C TYR A 251 -68.55 54.23 -5.22
N GLU A 252 -68.98 54.00 -6.46
CA GLU A 252 -69.46 55.07 -7.33
C GLU A 252 -70.83 54.71 -7.92
N ALA A 253 -71.63 55.74 -8.25
CA ALA A 253 -72.95 55.54 -8.84
C ALA A 253 -72.86 55.06 -10.29
N LEU A 254 -73.44 53.91 -10.60
CA LEU A 254 -73.51 53.34 -11.94
C LEU A 254 -74.91 52.76 -12.21
N PRO A 255 -75.76 53.39 -13.04
CA PRO A 255 -77.07 52.87 -13.37
C PRO A 255 -77.01 51.45 -13.97
N PHE A 256 -77.97 50.60 -13.59
CA PHE A 256 -78.08 49.20 -13.99
C PHE A 256 -76.96 48.27 -13.49
N ALA A 257 -76.08 48.74 -12.60
CA ALA A 257 -75.00 47.93 -12.02
C ALA A 257 -75.48 46.63 -11.37
N THR A 258 -76.56 46.66 -10.59
CA THR A 258 -77.13 45.50 -9.86
C THR A 258 -77.70 44.43 -10.80
N THR A 259 -77.98 44.80 -12.05
CA THR A 259 -78.46 43.88 -13.11
C THR A 259 -77.39 43.55 -14.15
N SER A 260 -76.21 44.16 -14.04
CA SER A 260 -75.11 43.94 -14.96
C SER A 260 -74.41 42.62 -14.65
N HIS A 261 -74.11 41.83 -15.68
CA HIS A 261 -73.36 40.59 -15.53
C HIS A 261 -71.96 40.73 -16.10
N HIS A 262 -70.99 40.38 -15.26
CA HIS A 262 -69.60 40.23 -15.60
C HIS A 262 -69.06 39.10 -14.75
N ARG A 263 -68.12 38.31 -15.27
CA ARG A 263 -67.61 37.12 -14.58
C ARG A 263 -67.14 37.41 -13.15
N GLY A 264 -66.44 38.52 -12.95
CA GLY A 264 -66.02 38.98 -11.64
C GLY A 264 -67.13 39.53 -10.74
N TYR A 265 -68.20 40.08 -11.33
CA TYR A 265 -69.35 40.57 -10.56
C TYR A 265 -70.09 39.41 -9.93
N ASP A 266 -70.31 38.34 -10.70
CA ASP A 266 -70.98 37.15 -10.19
C ASP A 266 -70.16 36.49 -9.07
N LEU A 267 -68.82 36.52 -9.14
CA LEU A 267 -67.93 36.08 -8.06
C LEU A 267 -68.01 36.99 -6.82
N LEU A 268 -68.05 38.31 -7.01
CA LEU A 268 -68.16 39.27 -5.92
C LEU A 268 -69.52 39.23 -5.22
N ARG A 269 -70.62 39.03 -5.97
CA ARG A 269 -71.96 38.84 -5.40
C ARG A 269 -72.07 37.56 -4.57
N GLY A 270 -71.26 36.53 -4.89
CA GLY A 270 -71.11 35.36 -4.04
C GLY A 270 -70.63 35.67 -2.61
N LEU A 271 -69.85 36.75 -2.43
CA LEU A 271 -69.41 37.20 -1.10
C LEU A 271 -70.53 37.87 -0.29
N GLU A 272 -71.62 38.30 -0.92
CA GLU A 272 -72.73 39.03 -0.29
C GLU A 272 -73.74 38.10 0.40
N GLU A 273 -73.66 36.78 0.15
CA GLU A 273 -74.59 35.78 0.69
C GLU A 273 -74.62 35.78 2.22
N ASP A 274 -73.49 36.08 2.86
CA ASP A 274 -73.37 36.11 4.32
C ASP A 274 -73.73 37.48 4.93
N GLY A 275 -74.06 38.46 4.09
CA GLY A 275 -74.45 39.81 4.45
C GLY A 275 -73.31 40.70 4.97
N ARG A 276 -72.06 40.24 4.97
CA ARG A 276 -70.92 41.01 5.50
C ARG A 276 -70.20 41.84 4.43
N PHE A 277 -70.64 41.73 3.18
CA PHE A 277 -70.05 42.42 2.04
C PHE A 277 -71.14 42.98 1.14
N ASP A 278 -70.86 44.14 0.54
CA ASP A 278 -71.71 44.82 -0.41
C ASP A 278 -70.86 45.17 -1.64
N PHE A 279 -71.03 44.45 -2.74
CA PHE A 279 -70.37 44.70 -4.02
C PHE A 279 -71.12 45.75 -4.83
N ASP A 280 -72.41 45.53 -5.04
CA ASP A 280 -73.32 46.47 -5.68
C ASP A 280 -74.67 46.52 -4.98
N PHE A 281 -75.33 47.67 -5.02
CA PHE A 281 -76.63 47.86 -4.37
C PHE A 281 -77.34 49.09 -4.90
N TYR A 282 -78.68 49.10 -4.79
CA TYR A 282 -79.47 50.31 -4.99
C TYR A 282 -79.63 51.09 -3.69
N VAL A 283 -79.45 52.42 -3.74
CA VAL A 283 -79.91 53.36 -2.72
C VAL A 283 -80.45 54.63 -3.39
N PHE A 284 -81.69 55.03 -3.05
CA PHE A 284 -82.38 56.16 -3.69
C PHE A 284 -81.46 57.38 -3.85
N LEU A 285 -81.19 57.90 -5.06
CA LEU A 285 -81.81 57.67 -6.38
C LEU A 285 -81.03 56.75 -7.34
N SER A 286 -79.93 56.10 -6.93
CA SER A 286 -79.01 55.44 -7.85
C SER A 286 -78.53 54.06 -7.40
N GLU A 287 -77.93 53.32 -8.33
CA GLU A 287 -77.21 52.07 -8.04
C GLU A 287 -75.73 52.40 -7.86
N TYR A 288 -75.08 51.74 -6.90
CA TYR A 288 -73.67 51.90 -6.60
C TYR A 288 -72.95 50.58 -6.81
N ILE A 289 -71.70 50.66 -7.27
CA ILE A 289 -70.82 49.50 -7.49
C ILE A 289 -69.41 49.85 -7.05
N ILE A 290 -68.65 48.84 -6.63
CA ILE A 290 -67.22 49.01 -6.39
C ILE A 290 -66.49 49.31 -7.70
N THR A 291 -65.76 50.42 -7.74
CA THR A 291 -64.98 50.84 -8.94
C THR A 291 -63.47 50.84 -8.74
N HIS A 292 -63.01 50.75 -7.49
CA HIS A 292 -61.58 50.73 -7.15
C HIS A 292 -61.31 49.72 -6.04
N LEU A 293 -60.20 49.00 -6.15
CA LEU A 293 -59.65 48.14 -5.10
C LEU A 293 -58.30 48.70 -4.67
N TYR A 294 -58.10 48.89 -3.37
CA TYR A 294 -56.82 49.31 -2.78
C TYR A 294 -56.23 48.17 -1.96
N PHE A 295 -55.06 47.70 -2.37
CA PHE A 295 -54.35 46.60 -1.74
C PHE A 295 -53.40 47.13 -0.67
N GLU A 296 -53.69 46.86 0.61
CA GLU A 296 -52.77 47.10 1.71
C GLU A 296 -51.89 45.86 1.92
N TYR A 297 -50.70 45.82 1.30
CA TYR A 297 -49.80 44.68 1.41
C TYR A 297 -49.22 44.52 2.82
N VAL A 298 -49.07 43.27 3.25
CA VAL A 298 -48.46 42.92 4.54
C VAL A 298 -47.32 41.92 4.34
N LYS A 299 -46.36 41.93 5.26
CA LYS A 299 -45.22 41.00 5.25
C LYS A 299 -45.69 39.56 5.09
N THR A 300 -45.23 38.94 4.02
CA THR A 300 -45.58 37.60 3.59
C THR A 300 -44.28 36.80 3.45
N ARG A 301 -44.23 35.68 4.16
CA ARG A 301 -43.12 34.73 4.12
C ARG A 301 -43.54 33.54 3.27
N ILE A 302 -42.71 33.17 2.31
CA ILE A 302 -42.96 32.06 1.39
C ILE A 302 -41.92 30.97 1.65
N ALA A 303 -42.38 29.80 2.08
CA ALA A 303 -41.52 28.64 2.27
C ALA A 303 -41.36 27.87 0.96
N VAL A 304 -40.13 27.51 0.58
CA VAL A 304 -39.83 26.77 -0.64
C VAL A 304 -38.98 25.56 -0.26
N VAL A 305 -39.52 24.36 -0.37
CA VAL A 305 -38.83 23.11 -0.04
C VAL A 305 -38.46 22.39 -1.34
N LEU A 306 -37.17 22.18 -1.56
CA LEU A 306 -36.61 21.58 -2.76
C LEU A 306 -36.24 20.11 -2.52
N ASP A 307 -36.30 19.31 -3.59
CA ASP A 307 -35.78 17.94 -3.59
C ASP A 307 -34.29 17.92 -4.01
N LYS A 308 -33.66 16.73 -3.97
CA LYS A 308 -32.21 16.56 -4.24
C LYS A 308 -31.77 16.89 -5.69
N ARG A 309 -32.70 17.21 -6.59
CA ARG A 309 -32.42 17.43 -8.01
C ARG A 309 -32.20 18.92 -8.28
N SER A 310 -31.19 19.25 -9.07
CA SER A 310 -30.82 20.64 -9.33
C SER A 310 -31.94 21.42 -10.02
N ILE A 311 -32.10 22.70 -9.65
CA ILE A 311 -33.10 23.61 -10.24
C ILE A 311 -32.66 25.07 -10.12
N ARG A 312 -33.06 25.91 -11.09
CA ARG A 312 -32.95 27.37 -11.00
C ARG A 312 -34.15 27.96 -10.27
N LEU A 313 -33.90 28.76 -9.23
CA LEU A 313 -34.86 29.66 -8.62
C LEU A 313 -34.70 31.05 -9.24
N GLN A 314 -35.70 31.48 -9.98
CA GLN A 314 -35.65 32.78 -10.65
C GLN A 314 -36.56 33.78 -9.95
N MET A 315 -35.99 34.91 -9.53
CA MET A 315 -36.79 36.03 -9.04
C MET A 315 -37.66 36.58 -10.17
N PHE A 316 -38.89 37.00 -9.84
CA PHE A 316 -39.83 37.53 -10.82
C PHE A 316 -39.30 38.80 -11.49
N SER A 317 -39.25 38.80 -12.83
CA SER A 317 -38.82 39.95 -13.62
C SER A 317 -39.85 41.08 -13.51
N HIS A 318 -39.40 42.31 -13.23
CA HIS A 318 -40.22 43.50 -12.94
C HIS A 318 -40.58 43.78 -11.47
N LEU A 319 -40.07 43.00 -10.51
CA LEU A 319 -40.18 43.33 -9.08
C LEU A 319 -39.70 44.77 -8.81
N ASP A 320 -38.67 45.25 -9.51
CA ASP A 320 -38.06 46.59 -9.44
C ASP A 320 -39.07 47.75 -9.56
N LYS A 321 -40.21 47.53 -10.21
CA LYS A 321 -41.22 48.56 -10.45
C LYS A 321 -42.17 48.80 -9.28
N VAL A 322 -42.14 47.98 -8.23
CA VAL A 322 -43.15 47.98 -7.15
C VAL A 322 -42.52 47.83 -5.78
N GLU A 323 -41.99 48.93 -5.27
CA GLU A 323 -41.25 48.96 -3.99
C GLU A 323 -42.08 48.43 -2.80
N GLU A 324 -43.38 48.69 -2.77
CA GLU A 324 -44.29 48.24 -1.70
C GLU A 324 -44.47 46.71 -1.66
N VAL A 325 -44.46 46.05 -2.82
CA VAL A 325 -44.54 44.58 -2.93
C VAL A 325 -43.23 43.96 -2.46
N GLN A 326 -42.09 44.48 -2.92
CA GLN A 326 -40.76 43.98 -2.55
C GLN A 326 -40.53 43.99 -1.04
N ARG A 327 -40.87 45.10 -0.36
CA ARG A 327 -40.70 45.26 1.10
C ARG A 327 -41.54 44.31 1.94
N ASN A 328 -42.58 43.74 1.36
CA ASN A 328 -43.52 42.84 2.02
C ASN A 328 -43.33 41.37 1.64
N LEU A 329 -42.28 41.01 0.89
CA LEU A 329 -41.98 39.63 0.52
C LEU A 329 -40.66 39.16 1.14
N SER A 330 -40.64 37.89 1.55
CA SER A 330 -39.45 37.18 2.02
C SER A 330 -39.57 35.70 1.68
N TYR A 331 -38.44 35.06 1.36
CA TYR A 331 -38.40 33.65 0.97
C TYR A 331 -37.52 32.87 1.94
N ASP A 332 -38.02 31.74 2.39
CA ASP A 332 -37.21 30.76 3.12
C ASP A 332 -37.13 29.50 2.29
N VAL A 333 -35.93 29.26 1.76
CA VAL A 333 -35.65 28.19 0.82
C VAL A 333 -34.88 27.11 1.52
N GLU A 334 -35.47 25.93 1.55
CA GLU A 334 -34.93 24.74 2.19
C GLU A 334 -34.50 23.74 1.11
N GLY A 335 -33.19 23.53 1.00
CA GLY A 335 -32.59 22.58 0.08
C GLY A 335 -32.48 21.18 0.70
N ALA A 336 -32.65 20.14 -0.11
CA ALA A 336 -32.36 18.77 0.32
C ALA A 336 -30.84 18.51 0.35
N ALA A 337 -30.42 17.60 1.22
CA ALA A 337 -29.03 17.18 1.35
C ALA A 337 -28.47 16.59 0.03
N GLY A 338 -27.32 17.11 -0.43
CA GLY A 338 -26.68 16.72 -1.69
C GLY A 338 -27.35 17.29 -2.95
N GLY A 339 -28.18 18.34 -2.81
CA GLY A 339 -28.74 19.10 -3.92
C GLY A 339 -27.86 20.28 -4.33
N GLU A 340 -28.02 20.74 -5.57
CA GLU A 340 -27.36 21.94 -6.12
C GLU A 340 -28.40 22.92 -6.65
N TYR A 341 -28.40 24.15 -6.14
CA TYR A 341 -29.45 25.12 -6.46
C TYR A 341 -28.86 26.45 -6.93
N CYS A 342 -29.46 27.03 -7.96
CA CYS A 342 -29.02 28.33 -8.51
C CYS A 342 -30.10 29.39 -8.31
N ILE A 343 -29.75 30.54 -7.74
CA ILE A 343 -30.65 31.66 -7.47
C ILE A 343 -30.31 32.80 -8.42
N GLY A 344 -31.20 33.08 -9.37
CA GLY A 344 -31.07 34.19 -10.31
C GLY A 344 -31.58 35.50 -9.72
N LEU A 345 -30.68 36.49 -9.59
CA LEU A 345 -31.02 37.83 -9.11
C LEU A 345 -31.50 38.75 -10.24
N VAL A 346 -32.34 39.71 -9.89
CA VAL A 346 -32.90 40.70 -10.83
C VAL A 346 -32.48 42.11 -10.42
N GLU A 347 -32.06 42.92 -11.39
CA GLU A 347 -31.66 44.32 -11.17
C GLU A 347 -32.77 45.13 -10.47
N GLY A 348 -32.41 45.95 -9.48
CA GLY A 348 -33.34 46.85 -8.78
C GLY A 348 -34.29 46.18 -7.77
N SER A 349 -34.08 44.89 -7.46
CA SER A 349 -34.85 44.15 -6.46
C SER A 349 -34.26 44.27 -5.04
N TYR A 350 -35.15 44.25 -4.04
CA TYR A 350 -34.84 44.28 -2.61
C TYR A 350 -35.58 43.14 -1.91
N LEU A 351 -34.97 41.95 -1.84
CA LEU A 351 -35.57 40.80 -1.17
C LEU A 351 -34.65 40.21 -0.11
N ALA A 352 -35.28 39.76 0.97
CA ALA A 352 -34.65 38.95 2.01
C ALA A 352 -34.92 37.47 1.71
N MET A 353 -33.86 36.69 1.59
CA MET A 353 -33.93 35.25 1.37
C MET A 353 -33.12 34.52 2.43
N THR A 354 -33.69 33.50 3.06
CA THR A 354 -32.98 32.60 3.98
C THR A 354 -32.78 31.25 3.29
N LEU A 355 -31.55 30.76 3.28
CA LEU A 355 -31.19 29.45 2.73
C LEU A 355 -30.88 28.49 3.87
N SER A 356 -31.56 27.34 3.88
CA SER A 356 -31.37 26.29 4.88
C SER A 356 -31.28 24.91 4.27
N LEU A 357 -30.79 23.96 5.05
CA LEU A 357 -30.66 22.55 4.69
C LEU A 357 -31.71 21.71 5.42
N ASN A 358 -32.45 20.89 4.67
CA ASN A 358 -33.21 19.77 5.20
C ASN A 358 -32.32 18.52 5.21
N ALA A 359 -31.81 18.14 6.38
CA ALA A 359 -31.08 16.90 6.57
C ALA A 359 -31.69 16.10 7.72
N SER A 360 -32.09 14.86 7.44
CA SER A 360 -32.65 13.94 8.44
C SER A 360 -32.09 12.53 8.26
N GLY A 361 -32.01 11.75 9.35
CA GLY A 361 -31.57 10.35 9.29
C GLY A 361 -30.14 10.14 8.79
N SER A 362 -29.95 9.18 7.89
CA SER A 362 -28.65 8.80 7.30
C SER A 362 -28.01 9.89 6.43
N ASP A 363 -28.76 10.91 6.02
CA ASP A 363 -28.27 12.01 5.17
C ASP A 363 -27.66 13.18 5.98
N ALA A 364 -27.56 13.04 7.31
CA ALA A 364 -27.12 14.12 8.20
C ALA A 364 -25.67 14.62 7.97
N GLY A 365 -24.85 13.86 7.22
CA GLY A 365 -23.49 14.24 6.83
C GLY A 365 -23.37 14.86 5.43
N THR A 366 -24.41 14.75 4.59
CA THR A 366 -24.39 15.18 3.19
C THR A 366 -24.65 16.68 3.10
N LYS A 367 -23.78 17.41 2.41
CA LYS A 367 -23.82 18.88 2.29
C LYS A 367 -24.57 19.32 1.03
N THR A 368 -24.96 20.59 0.97
CA THR A 368 -25.70 21.21 -0.15
C THR A 368 -24.93 22.40 -0.72
N THR A 369 -25.05 22.63 -2.03
CA THR A 369 -24.38 23.71 -2.75
C THR A 369 -25.38 24.76 -3.24
N TRP A 370 -25.08 26.03 -2.96
CA TRP A 370 -25.88 27.18 -3.42
C TRP A 370 -25.07 28.04 -4.39
N ILE A 371 -25.65 28.41 -5.53
CA ILE A 371 -25.07 29.32 -6.51
C ILE A 371 -25.94 30.57 -6.57
N ILE A 372 -25.36 31.73 -6.28
CA ILE A 372 -26.00 33.03 -6.40
C ILE A 372 -25.58 33.61 -7.75
N ASP A 373 -26.50 33.62 -8.70
CA ASP A 373 -26.28 34.18 -10.03
C ASP A 373 -26.63 35.67 -10.04
N ALA A 374 -25.60 36.51 -9.90
CA ALA A 374 -25.72 37.96 -9.98
C ALA A 374 -25.35 38.53 -11.34
N SER A 375 -25.12 37.69 -12.36
CA SER A 375 -24.65 38.11 -13.69
C SER A 375 -25.56 39.13 -14.38
N SER A 376 -26.86 39.07 -14.08
CA SER A 376 -27.88 39.99 -14.61
C SER A 376 -27.87 41.38 -13.95
N LEU A 377 -27.09 41.58 -12.89
CA LEU A 377 -26.96 42.88 -12.22
C LEU A 377 -25.96 43.77 -12.96
N LYS A 378 -26.28 45.04 -13.17
CA LYS A 378 -25.42 45.98 -13.93
C LYS A 378 -24.18 46.39 -13.15
N THR A 379 -24.34 46.67 -11.86
CA THR A 379 -23.27 47.02 -10.92
C THR A 379 -23.71 46.72 -9.50
N GLY A 380 -22.87 46.10 -8.68
CA GLY A 380 -23.17 45.90 -7.27
C GLY A 380 -21.92 45.58 -6.46
N ASN A 381 -21.63 46.39 -5.44
CA ASN A 381 -20.66 46.01 -4.43
C ASN A 381 -21.21 44.80 -3.67
N VAL A 382 -20.38 43.79 -3.49
CA VAL A 382 -20.71 42.61 -2.71
C VAL A 382 -20.23 42.83 -1.28
N GLU A 383 -21.14 42.72 -0.31
CA GLU A 383 -20.81 42.72 1.12
C GLU A 383 -21.04 41.31 1.67
N VAL A 384 -19.97 40.69 2.18
CA VAL A 384 -20.03 39.40 2.87
C VAL A 384 -20.05 39.64 4.37
N GLY A 385 -21.12 39.20 5.03
CA GLY A 385 -21.27 39.22 6.48
C GLY A 385 -20.84 37.89 7.12
N ASN A 386 -21.23 37.67 8.38
CA ASN A 386 -20.92 36.41 9.08
C ASN A 386 -21.71 35.20 8.54
N ASN A 387 -22.89 35.44 7.97
CA ASN A 387 -23.79 34.41 7.46
C ASN A 387 -24.72 34.96 6.37
N PHE A 388 -24.33 36.07 5.73
CA PHE A 388 -25.13 36.68 4.68
C PHE A 388 -24.26 37.24 3.57
N VAL A 389 -24.84 37.35 2.38
CA VAL A 389 -24.29 38.06 1.23
C VAL A 389 -25.28 39.14 0.83
N LYS A 390 -24.83 40.39 0.75
CA LYS A 390 -25.62 41.50 0.18
C LYS A 390 -25.07 41.87 -1.18
N ILE A 391 -25.96 41.96 -2.15
CA ILE A 391 -25.60 42.30 -3.53
C ILE A 391 -26.82 42.88 -4.26
N GLY A 392 -26.64 44.04 -4.90
CA GLY A 392 -27.70 44.69 -5.69
C GLY A 392 -29.00 44.99 -4.94
N GLY A 393 -28.93 45.28 -3.62
CA GLY A 393 -30.10 45.53 -2.77
C GLY A 393 -30.71 44.28 -2.12
N ASN A 394 -30.33 43.09 -2.58
CA ASN A 394 -30.79 41.81 -2.03
C ASN A 394 -29.92 41.36 -0.86
N THR A 395 -30.54 40.72 0.14
CA THR A 395 -29.84 40.11 1.27
C THR A 395 -30.15 38.62 1.32
N ILE A 396 -29.13 37.80 1.07
CA ILE A 396 -29.22 36.34 1.13
C ILE A 396 -28.55 35.91 2.42
N THR A 397 -29.32 35.36 3.34
CA THR A 397 -28.85 34.83 4.63
C THR A 397 -28.78 33.32 4.54
N VAL A 398 -27.77 32.71 5.13
CA VAL A 398 -27.54 31.27 5.07
C VAL A 398 -27.50 30.73 6.51
N SER A 399 -28.25 29.67 6.82
CA SER A 399 -28.32 29.10 8.17
C SER A 399 -27.03 28.34 8.51
N SER A 400 -26.36 28.66 9.61
CA SER A 400 -24.93 28.35 9.86
C SER A 400 -24.48 26.88 9.98
N GLU A 401 -25.22 25.89 9.49
CA GLU A 401 -24.86 24.47 9.64
C GLU A 401 -24.99 23.68 8.32
N LYS A 402 -23.84 23.14 7.85
CA LYS A 402 -23.67 22.05 6.86
C LYS A 402 -23.87 22.35 5.36
N PHE A 403 -23.17 23.34 4.80
CA PHE A 403 -23.06 23.52 3.32
C PHE A 403 -21.68 23.13 2.80
N ASP A 404 -21.61 22.73 1.52
CA ASP A 404 -20.35 22.46 0.81
C ASP A 404 -19.72 23.75 0.30
N GLY A 405 -20.57 24.72 -0.06
CA GLY A 405 -20.14 26.06 -0.45
C GLY A 405 -21.31 26.94 -0.87
N VAL A 406 -21.14 28.25 -0.71
CA VAL A 406 -21.99 29.26 -1.32
C VAL A 406 -21.16 29.97 -2.38
N TRP A 407 -21.59 29.86 -3.63
CA TRP A 407 -20.90 30.41 -4.79
C TRP A 407 -21.59 31.67 -5.27
N LEU A 408 -20.81 32.59 -5.81
CA LEU A 408 -21.30 33.83 -6.40
C LEU A 408 -20.76 33.97 -7.81
N ILE A 409 -21.66 34.15 -8.78
CA ILE A 409 -21.35 34.63 -10.12
C ILE A 409 -21.45 36.16 -10.08
N LYS A 410 -20.36 36.85 -10.41
CA LYS A 410 -20.24 38.30 -10.19
C LYS A 410 -21.18 39.14 -11.08
N PRO A 411 -21.61 40.34 -10.62
CA PRO A 411 -22.34 41.31 -11.43
C PRO A 411 -21.58 41.75 -12.68
N GLY A 412 -22.34 42.15 -13.71
CA GLY A 412 -21.82 42.85 -14.88
C GLY A 412 -21.58 41.99 -16.11
N GLY A 413 -21.94 40.69 -16.11
CA GLY A 413 -21.97 39.80 -17.29
C GLY A 413 -20.64 39.55 -18.04
N ASP A 414 -19.64 40.40 -17.84
CA ASP A 414 -18.42 40.53 -18.64
C ASP A 414 -17.17 39.98 -17.94
N SER A 415 -17.28 39.40 -16.74
CA SER A 415 -16.13 38.79 -16.06
C SER A 415 -16.08 37.28 -16.23
N GLY A 416 -17.21 36.58 -16.18
CA GLY A 416 -17.22 35.11 -16.08
C GLY A 416 -16.69 34.55 -14.74
N GLU A 417 -16.08 35.41 -13.92
CA GLU A 417 -15.62 35.18 -12.55
C GLU A 417 -16.67 34.51 -11.66
N ARG A 418 -16.28 33.38 -11.05
CA ARG A 418 -17.06 32.71 -10.00
C ARG A 418 -16.22 32.60 -8.74
N SER A 419 -16.81 33.01 -7.64
CA SER A 419 -16.14 33.10 -6.34
C SER A 419 -16.84 32.25 -5.29
N LEU A 420 -16.07 31.58 -4.46
CA LEU A 420 -16.54 31.00 -3.20
C LEU A 420 -16.71 32.12 -2.18
N VAL A 421 -17.84 32.12 -1.48
CA VAL A 421 -18.09 33.05 -0.37
C VAL A 421 -17.45 32.47 0.89
N ASN A 422 -16.41 33.14 1.39
CA ASN A 422 -15.82 32.81 2.68
C ASN A 422 -16.41 33.73 3.77
N PHE A 423 -17.30 33.17 4.58
CA PHE A 423 -17.97 33.89 5.67
C PHE A 423 -17.05 34.19 6.87
N GLU A 424 -15.97 33.41 7.06
CA GLU A 424 -14.99 33.63 8.14
C GLU A 424 -14.12 34.85 7.85
N THR A 425 -13.54 34.89 6.64
CA THR A 425 -12.68 36.00 6.20
C THR A 425 -13.47 37.19 5.66
N LYS A 426 -14.78 37.01 5.41
CA LYS A 426 -15.70 38.01 4.81
C LYS A 426 -15.24 38.45 3.43
N GLN A 427 -14.73 37.50 2.65
CA GLN A 427 -14.17 37.72 1.34
C GLN A 427 -14.79 36.78 0.31
N LEU A 428 -14.73 37.23 -0.94
CA LEU A 428 -14.94 36.38 -2.10
C LEU A 428 -13.59 35.83 -2.52
N LEU A 429 -13.51 34.51 -2.65
CA LEU A 429 -12.32 33.81 -3.11
C LEU A 429 -12.56 33.29 -4.52
N VAL A 430 -11.84 33.84 -5.50
CA VAL A 430 -11.97 33.46 -6.91
C VAL A 430 -11.45 32.04 -7.10
N GLN A 431 -12.22 31.24 -7.82
CA GLN A 431 -11.88 29.84 -8.12
C GLN A 431 -12.08 29.48 -9.60
N TYR A 432 -12.78 30.33 -10.35
CA TYR A 432 -13.03 30.16 -11.77
C TYR A 432 -13.06 31.50 -12.50
N GLU A 433 -12.52 31.51 -13.72
CA GLU A 433 -12.58 32.60 -14.69
C GLU A 433 -12.91 32.09 -16.11
N ASP A 434 -13.51 32.97 -16.93
CA ASP A 434 -13.71 32.73 -18.37
C ASP A 434 -12.70 33.58 -19.16
N GLY A 435 -11.64 32.93 -19.68
CA GLY A 435 -10.56 33.55 -20.42
C GLY A 435 -11.03 34.38 -21.62
N SER A 436 -12.12 33.98 -22.29
CA SER A 436 -12.67 34.70 -23.44
C SER A 436 -13.13 36.13 -23.09
N LYS A 437 -13.43 36.39 -21.81
CA LYS A 437 -13.85 37.69 -21.29
C LYS A 437 -12.69 38.66 -21.03
N TRP A 438 -11.47 38.20 -21.24
CA TRP A 438 -10.26 38.99 -21.05
C TRP A 438 -9.64 39.46 -22.36
N ASN A 439 -10.23 39.06 -23.49
CA ASN A 439 -9.89 39.56 -24.82
C ASN A 439 -10.26 41.05 -24.93
N ASN A 440 -9.28 41.91 -25.23
CA ASN A 440 -9.40 43.38 -25.35
C ASN A 440 -9.52 44.18 -24.03
N LYS A 441 -9.13 43.62 -22.88
CA LYS A 441 -8.97 44.39 -21.62
C LYS A 441 -7.57 45.03 -21.52
N ASN A 442 -7.44 46.07 -20.70
CA ASN A 442 -6.17 46.78 -20.47
C ASN A 442 -5.16 45.95 -19.62
N GLU A 443 -5.64 44.95 -18.87
CA GLU A 443 -4.80 43.97 -18.16
C GLU A 443 -5.09 42.57 -18.71
N THR A 444 -4.08 41.70 -18.69
CA THR A 444 -4.26 40.28 -19.08
C THR A 444 -4.86 39.47 -17.93
N ILE A 445 -5.52 38.36 -18.25
CA ILE A 445 -6.04 37.45 -17.22
C ILE A 445 -4.95 36.93 -16.27
N LEU A 446 -3.72 36.72 -16.76
CA LEU A 446 -2.60 36.31 -15.91
C LEU A 446 -2.26 37.40 -14.89
N GLN A 447 -2.10 38.66 -15.33
CA GLN A 447 -1.87 39.80 -14.43
C GLN A 447 -3.00 39.98 -13.41
N HIS A 448 -4.24 39.69 -13.82
CA HIS A 448 -5.38 39.71 -12.93
C HIS A 448 -5.26 38.67 -11.82
N LEU A 449 -4.98 37.42 -12.17
CA LEU A 449 -4.87 36.30 -11.25
C LEU A 449 -3.65 36.44 -10.32
N GLU A 450 -2.52 36.92 -10.83
CA GLU A 450 -1.32 37.29 -10.05
C GLU A 450 -1.68 38.33 -8.97
N LYS A 451 -2.43 39.36 -9.35
CA LYS A 451 -2.89 40.40 -8.41
C LYS A 451 -3.84 39.82 -7.36
N LEU A 452 -4.78 38.96 -7.75
CA LEU A 452 -5.67 38.30 -6.79
C LEU A 452 -4.91 37.36 -5.84
N ALA A 453 -3.88 36.67 -6.32
CA ALA A 453 -3.00 35.84 -5.50
C ALA A 453 -2.28 36.69 -4.44
N GLN A 454 -1.71 37.83 -4.84
CA GLN A 454 -1.06 38.79 -3.94
C GLN A 454 -2.03 39.40 -2.92
N GLU A 455 -3.31 39.58 -3.30
CA GLU A 455 -4.37 40.06 -2.42
C GLU A 455 -4.98 38.96 -1.53
N HIS A 456 -4.50 37.71 -1.62
CA HIS A 456 -5.04 36.52 -0.95
C HIS A 456 -6.53 36.26 -1.25
N LYS A 457 -6.97 36.55 -2.48
CA LYS A 457 -8.35 36.43 -2.94
C LYS A 457 -8.62 35.20 -3.82
N LEU A 458 -7.76 34.18 -3.77
CA LEU A 458 -7.94 32.92 -4.51
C LEU A 458 -8.30 31.79 -3.54
N ALA A 459 -9.23 30.91 -3.93
CA ALA A 459 -9.83 29.93 -3.02
C ALA A 459 -8.97 28.68 -2.75
N GLY A 460 -7.97 28.41 -3.59
CA GLY A 460 -7.14 27.21 -3.49
C GLY A 460 -5.84 27.33 -4.26
N GLU A 461 -5.13 26.22 -4.40
CA GLU A 461 -3.83 26.14 -5.10
C GLU A 461 -3.94 26.36 -6.60
N PHE A 462 -5.13 26.12 -7.16
CA PHE A 462 -5.41 26.28 -8.58
C PHE A 462 -6.71 27.06 -8.82
N VAL A 463 -6.69 27.97 -9.78
CA VAL A 463 -7.89 28.66 -10.31
C VAL A 463 -8.18 28.13 -11.71
N VAL A 464 -9.42 27.70 -11.96
CA VAL A 464 -9.81 27.20 -13.29
C VAL A 464 -10.02 28.38 -14.24
N VAL A 465 -9.48 28.26 -15.45
CA VAL A 465 -9.68 29.24 -16.53
C VAL A 465 -10.17 28.50 -17.77
N ASP A 466 -11.47 28.57 -18.05
CA ASP A 466 -12.01 28.05 -19.32
C ASP A 466 -11.81 29.06 -20.45
N ASN A 467 -11.91 28.60 -21.70
CA ASN A 467 -11.75 29.42 -22.90
C ASN A 467 -10.46 30.27 -22.89
N TYR A 468 -9.38 29.73 -22.33
CA TYR A 468 -8.09 30.40 -22.27
C TYR A 468 -7.44 30.45 -23.65
N GLU A 469 -6.95 31.64 -24.01
CA GLU A 469 -6.24 31.91 -25.25
C GLU A 469 -4.83 32.38 -24.94
N VAL A 470 -3.84 31.69 -25.51
CA VAL A 470 -2.44 32.06 -25.35
C VAL A 470 -2.10 33.14 -26.38
N GLN A 471 -1.60 34.28 -25.91
CA GLN A 471 -1.15 35.37 -26.76
C GLN A 471 0.35 35.23 -27.09
N GLU A 472 0.66 34.60 -28.23
CA GLU A 472 2.03 34.55 -28.76
C GLU A 472 2.18 35.42 -30.00
N LYS A 473 2.96 36.51 -29.87
CA LYS A 473 3.71 37.29 -30.88
C LYS A 473 3.12 37.61 -32.27
N GLU A 474 1.89 37.22 -32.60
CA GLU A 474 1.02 37.60 -33.74
C GLU A 474 -0.13 36.59 -34.01
N LYS A 475 -0.31 35.51 -33.23
CA LYS A 475 -1.45 34.58 -33.36
C LYS A 475 -2.08 34.26 -32.01
N GLU A 476 -3.39 34.46 -31.91
CA GLU A 476 -4.21 33.92 -30.83
C GLU A 476 -4.35 32.40 -31.01
N ARG A 477 -3.98 31.64 -29.98
CA ARG A 477 -4.12 30.18 -29.98
C ARG A 477 -5.04 29.74 -28.84
N PRO A 478 -6.26 29.26 -29.14
CA PRO A 478 -7.17 28.77 -28.11
C PRO A 478 -6.71 27.40 -27.61
N VAL A 479 -6.44 27.31 -26.30
CA VAL A 479 -6.02 26.07 -25.63
C VAL A 479 -7.16 25.44 -24.81
N GLY A 480 -8.31 26.10 -24.72
CA GLY A 480 -9.49 25.57 -24.04
C GLY A 480 -9.39 25.79 -22.54
N ARG A 481 -9.32 24.72 -21.76
CA ARG A 481 -9.18 24.81 -20.29
C ARG A 481 -7.73 24.97 -19.87
N ALA A 482 -7.50 25.88 -18.93
CA ALA A 482 -6.24 26.10 -18.24
C ALA A 482 -6.46 26.21 -16.72
N TYR A 483 -5.37 26.15 -15.98
CA TYR A 483 -5.34 26.23 -14.52
C TYR A 483 -4.24 27.20 -14.10
N PHE A 484 -4.57 28.24 -13.34
CA PHE A 484 -3.57 29.10 -12.74
C PHE A 484 -3.06 28.47 -11.44
N ASP A 485 -1.79 28.08 -11.42
CA ASP A 485 -1.06 27.58 -10.26
C ASP A 485 -0.66 28.76 -9.38
N VAL A 486 -1.33 28.92 -8.24
CA VAL A 486 -1.15 30.04 -7.32
C VAL A 486 0.25 30.03 -6.69
N SER A 487 0.83 28.84 -6.47
CA SER A 487 2.15 28.71 -5.87
C SER A 487 3.28 28.95 -6.87
N GLY A 488 3.08 28.50 -8.11
CA GLY A 488 4.04 28.61 -9.21
C GLY A 488 3.90 29.89 -10.04
N ASP A 489 2.89 30.71 -9.76
CA ASP A 489 2.57 31.98 -10.45
C ASP A 489 2.52 31.82 -11.98
N ARG A 490 1.86 30.75 -12.44
CA ARG A 490 1.91 30.30 -13.84
C ARG A 490 0.62 29.65 -14.31
N MET A 491 0.35 29.75 -15.61
CA MET A 491 -0.74 29.02 -16.26
C MET A 491 -0.30 27.61 -16.67
N LEU A 492 -1.06 26.61 -16.25
CA LEU A 492 -0.93 25.21 -16.64
C LEU A 492 -2.03 24.87 -17.63
N TYR A 493 -1.66 24.35 -18.80
CA TYR A 493 -2.59 23.95 -19.85
C TYR A 493 -1.95 22.93 -20.77
N THR A 494 -2.77 22.21 -21.54
CA THR A 494 -2.33 21.24 -22.54
C THR A 494 -2.28 21.88 -23.94
N ASP A 495 -1.13 21.84 -24.60
CA ASP A 495 -0.99 22.27 -26.01
C ASP A 495 -1.11 21.08 -26.98
N ALA A 496 -2.34 20.58 -27.16
CA ALA A 496 -2.58 19.31 -27.83
C ALA A 496 -2.59 19.36 -29.37
N MET A 497 -2.57 20.56 -29.96
CA MET A 497 -2.52 20.74 -31.42
C MET A 497 -1.16 20.37 -32.03
N ALA A 498 -0.15 20.10 -31.21
CA ALA A 498 1.17 19.62 -31.65
C ALA A 498 1.12 18.21 -32.27
N ASP A 499 0.04 17.46 -32.03
CA ASP A 499 -0.03 16.02 -32.34
C ASP A 499 -0.80 15.69 -33.62
N VAL A 500 -1.49 16.68 -34.20
CA VAL A 500 -2.29 16.52 -35.41
C VAL A 500 -1.37 16.23 -36.61
N GLY A 501 -1.58 15.08 -37.27
CA GLY A 501 -0.77 14.60 -38.40
C GLY A 501 0.31 13.56 -38.06
N LEU A 502 0.25 12.96 -36.87
CA LEU A 502 1.17 11.91 -36.42
C LEU A 502 0.54 10.51 -36.59
N GLU A 503 1.19 9.64 -37.37
CA GLU A 503 0.82 8.21 -37.46
C GLU A 503 1.79 7.35 -36.65
N CYS A 504 1.28 6.40 -35.84
CA CYS A 504 2.11 5.37 -35.23
C CYS A 504 1.46 3.99 -35.22
N GLU A 505 2.30 2.96 -35.41
CA GLU A 505 1.89 1.55 -35.41
C GLU A 505 1.84 1.02 -33.97
N VAL A 506 0.69 0.48 -33.58
CA VAL A 506 0.46 -0.22 -32.31
C VAL A 506 0.34 -1.71 -32.57
N VAL A 507 1.12 -2.53 -31.85
CA VAL A 507 1.11 -4.00 -32.01
C VAL A 507 0.61 -4.67 -30.74
N PHE A 508 -0.50 -5.41 -30.88
CA PHE A 508 -1.07 -6.22 -29.82
C PHE A 508 -0.61 -7.68 -29.95
N LEU A 509 -0.15 -8.27 -28.85
CA LEU A 509 0.04 -9.71 -28.75
C LEU A 509 -1.06 -10.31 -27.88
N ASN A 510 -1.92 -11.13 -28.50
CA ASN A 510 -2.86 -11.96 -27.77
C ASN A 510 -2.25 -13.34 -27.56
N ASP A 511 -2.20 -13.80 -26.31
CA ASP A 511 -1.81 -15.15 -25.95
C ASP A 511 -3.08 -15.98 -25.76
N ILE A 512 -3.40 -16.82 -26.74
CA ILE A 512 -4.53 -17.75 -26.67
C ILE A 512 -3.92 -19.12 -26.91
N ASP A 513 -3.23 -19.65 -25.89
CA ASP A 513 -2.54 -20.94 -25.93
C ASP A 513 -1.88 -21.28 -27.28
N SER A 514 -0.73 -20.63 -27.52
CA SER A 514 0.44 -21.17 -28.25
C SER A 514 0.56 -21.09 -29.79
N GLY A 515 -0.21 -20.25 -30.48
CA GLY A 515 -0.02 -19.96 -31.92
C GLY A 515 -0.09 -18.47 -32.29
N LYS A 516 0.92 -17.69 -31.86
CA LYS A 516 0.98 -16.21 -31.83
C LYS A 516 0.39 -15.49 -33.07
N TYR A 517 -0.75 -14.83 -32.88
CA TYR A 517 -1.33 -13.87 -33.83
C TYR A 517 -0.97 -12.44 -33.43
N GLN A 518 -0.58 -11.60 -34.39
CA GLN A 518 -0.31 -10.17 -34.18
C GLN A 518 -1.49 -9.37 -34.73
N GLN A 519 -2.22 -8.67 -33.86
CA GLN A 519 -3.18 -7.66 -34.30
C GLN A 519 -2.46 -6.31 -34.34
N ARG A 520 -2.53 -5.64 -35.49
CA ARG A 520 -1.92 -4.31 -35.69
C ARG A 520 -3.03 -3.30 -35.79
N GLU A 521 -2.98 -2.29 -34.95
CA GLU A 521 -3.84 -1.11 -35.07
C GLU A 521 -2.97 0.12 -35.32
N TRP A 522 -3.55 1.10 -35.99
CA TRP A 522 -2.88 2.34 -36.32
C TRP A 522 -3.47 3.42 -35.44
N TYR A 523 -2.62 4.15 -34.71
CA TYR A 523 -3.00 5.46 -34.21
C TYR A 523 -2.99 6.40 -35.41
N THR A 524 -4.19 6.75 -35.84
CA THR A 524 -4.45 7.52 -37.06
C THR A 524 -4.48 9.02 -36.77
N GLU A 525 -4.51 9.80 -37.84
CA GLU A 525 -4.75 11.25 -37.72
C GLU A 525 -6.12 11.56 -37.09
N GLU A 526 -7.12 10.69 -37.26
CA GLU A 526 -8.45 10.82 -36.64
C GLU A 526 -8.37 10.64 -35.12
N ASP A 527 -7.63 9.62 -34.66
CA ASP A 527 -7.37 9.38 -33.22
C ASP A 527 -6.57 10.53 -32.58
N ALA A 528 -5.60 11.09 -33.33
CA ALA A 528 -4.85 12.26 -32.89
C ALA A 528 -5.73 13.51 -32.76
N VAL A 529 -6.73 13.68 -33.63
CA VAL A 529 -7.72 14.76 -33.55
C VAL A 529 -8.65 14.56 -32.36
N GLU A 530 -9.12 13.33 -32.10
CA GLU A 530 -9.94 13.03 -30.93
C GLU A 530 -9.18 13.27 -29.61
N ASP A 531 -7.93 12.81 -29.51
CA ASP A 531 -7.05 13.08 -28.36
C ASP A 531 -6.80 14.58 -28.19
N ALA A 532 -6.63 15.34 -29.28
CA ALA A 532 -6.46 16.79 -29.22
C ALA A 532 -7.73 17.51 -28.74
N ILE A 533 -8.91 17.03 -29.11
CA ILE A 533 -10.20 17.54 -28.62
C ILE A 533 -10.38 17.21 -27.13
N ALA A 534 -10.03 16.00 -26.71
CA ALA A 534 -10.10 15.55 -25.33
C ALA A 534 -9.14 16.34 -24.42
N ALA A 535 -7.91 16.56 -24.89
CA ALA A 535 -6.90 17.32 -24.17
C ALA A 535 -7.32 18.78 -23.94
N LYS A 536 -7.97 19.44 -24.92
CA LYS A 536 -8.53 20.80 -24.73
C LYS A 536 -9.51 20.92 -23.56
N ASN A 537 -10.18 19.81 -23.22
CA ASN A 537 -11.14 19.70 -22.12
C ASN A 537 -10.59 18.85 -20.97
N ALA A 538 -9.28 18.61 -20.93
CA ALA A 538 -8.68 17.80 -19.89
C ALA A 538 -8.67 18.54 -18.55
N VAL A 539 -8.86 17.77 -17.49
CA VAL A 539 -8.89 18.22 -16.11
C VAL A 539 -7.51 18.01 -15.51
N LEU A 540 -7.00 19.01 -14.80
CA LEU A 540 -5.77 18.87 -14.03
C LEU A 540 -6.02 17.92 -12.85
N GLY A 541 -5.28 16.82 -12.81
CA GLY A 541 -5.34 15.82 -11.75
C GLY A 541 -4.27 16.02 -10.67
N ALA A 542 -3.03 16.29 -11.07
CA ALA A 542 -1.92 16.44 -10.13
C ALA A 542 -0.80 17.32 -10.72
N VAL A 543 -0.02 17.97 -9.84
CA VAL A 543 1.24 18.66 -10.20
C VAL A 543 2.35 18.13 -9.30
N VAL A 544 3.42 17.59 -9.91
CA VAL A 544 4.62 17.08 -9.21
C VAL A 544 5.84 17.77 -9.81
N GLY A 545 6.48 18.65 -9.03
CA GLY A 545 7.62 19.44 -9.51
C GLY A 545 7.23 20.31 -10.71
N ASN A 546 7.87 20.04 -11.86
CA ASN A 546 7.61 20.74 -13.12
C ASN A 546 6.68 19.97 -14.08
N ASP A 547 6.09 18.86 -13.64
CA ASP A 547 5.16 18.07 -14.43
C ASP A 547 3.72 18.23 -13.92
N ALA A 548 2.82 18.57 -14.85
CA ALA A 548 1.38 18.66 -14.63
C ALA A 548 0.68 17.49 -15.33
N TYR A 549 -0.19 16.80 -14.61
CA TYR A 549 -0.87 15.58 -15.05
C TYR A 549 -2.33 15.89 -15.32
N PHE A 550 -2.74 15.78 -16.59
CA PHE A 550 -4.09 16.08 -17.06
C PHE A 550 -4.79 14.78 -17.46
N PHE A 551 -6.09 14.65 -17.21
CA PHE A 551 -6.90 13.50 -17.62
C PHE A 551 -8.24 13.94 -18.20
N HIS A 552 -8.91 13.08 -18.97
CA HIS A 552 -10.23 13.35 -19.51
C HIS A 552 -11.15 12.14 -19.29
N SER A 553 -12.39 12.38 -18.88
CA SER A 553 -13.32 11.32 -18.45
C SER A 553 -14.11 10.68 -19.60
N HIS A 554 -13.78 10.96 -20.86
CA HIS A 554 -14.55 10.46 -22.01
C HIS A 554 -14.08 9.07 -22.45
N ASN A 555 -15.05 8.21 -22.73
CA ASN A 555 -14.83 6.77 -22.90
C ASN A 555 -14.22 6.38 -24.26
N ASN A 556 -14.09 7.32 -25.19
CA ASN A 556 -13.59 7.04 -26.55
C ASN A 556 -12.11 7.40 -26.76
N CYS A 557 -11.41 7.89 -25.75
CA CYS A 557 -10.00 8.26 -25.91
C CYS A 557 -9.08 7.08 -25.59
N TYR A 558 -8.12 6.86 -26.49
CA TYR A 558 -7.03 5.90 -26.33
C TYR A 558 -6.10 6.23 -25.14
N THR A 559 -5.99 7.52 -24.78
CA THR A 559 -5.14 8.02 -23.70
C THR A 559 -5.97 8.40 -22.48
N ALA A 560 -5.57 7.94 -21.30
CA ALA A 560 -6.27 8.26 -20.04
C ALA A 560 -5.65 9.42 -19.27
N LEU A 561 -4.34 9.62 -19.41
CA LEU A 561 -3.59 10.64 -18.68
C LEU A 561 -2.46 11.20 -19.56
N TRP A 562 -2.27 12.51 -19.50
CA TRP A 562 -1.18 13.24 -20.15
C TRP A 562 -0.28 13.87 -19.11
N ARG A 563 1.04 13.68 -19.26
CA ARG A 563 2.03 14.46 -18.53
C ARG A 563 2.46 15.63 -19.38
N VAL A 564 2.39 16.83 -18.84
CA VAL A 564 2.73 18.08 -19.49
C VAL A 564 3.81 18.77 -18.68
N ASN A 565 4.90 19.14 -19.34
CA ASN A 565 5.91 19.97 -18.69
C ASN A 565 5.36 21.40 -18.53
N ALA A 566 5.30 21.87 -17.29
CA ALA A 566 4.67 23.13 -16.92
C ALA A 566 5.36 24.38 -17.48
N GLU A 567 6.65 24.29 -17.83
CA GLU A 567 7.43 25.42 -18.38
C GLU A 567 7.31 25.52 -19.92
N THR A 568 7.30 24.37 -20.60
CA THR A 568 7.25 24.31 -22.07
C THR A 568 5.82 24.13 -22.61
N HIS A 569 4.88 23.78 -21.75
CA HIS A 569 3.48 23.45 -22.05
C HIS A 569 3.31 22.28 -23.04
N ARG A 570 4.37 21.50 -23.27
CA ARG A 570 4.36 20.35 -24.18
C ARG A 570 4.01 19.08 -23.43
N ILE A 571 3.22 18.23 -24.08
CA ILE A 571 2.97 16.85 -23.64
C ILE A 571 4.30 16.09 -23.71
N THR A 572 4.78 15.59 -22.58
CA THR A 572 6.02 14.81 -22.45
C THR A 572 5.74 13.31 -22.42
N ALA A 573 4.58 12.89 -21.91
CA ALA A 573 4.14 11.49 -21.92
C ALA A 573 2.63 11.34 -22.06
N LYS A 574 2.19 10.25 -22.72
CA LYS A 574 0.80 9.80 -22.83
C LYS A 574 0.65 8.43 -22.19
N TYR A 575 -0.20 8.28 -21.18
CA TYR A 575 -0.43 7.02 -20.49
C TYR A 575 -1.67 6.32 -21.06
N TYR A 576 -1.43 5.14 -21.63
CA TYR A 576 -2.40 4.38 -22.41
C TYR A 576 -3.13 3.33 -21.56
N ILE A 577 -4.39 3.06 -21.86
CA ILE A 577 -5.20 2.05 -21.15
C ILE A 577 -5.92 1.16 -22.15
N SER A 578 -5.17 0.24 -22.78
CA SER A 578 -5.66 -0.55 -23.91
C SER A 578 -6.73 -1.57 -23.57
N THR A 579 -6.78 -2.05 -22.34
CA THR A 579 -7.56 -3.24 -21.98
C THR A 579 -9.01 -2.90 -21.62
N LEU A 580 -9.36 -1.61 -21.64
CA LEU A 580 -10.61 -1.07 -21.08
C LEU A 580 -11.39 -0.16 -22.04
N SER A 581 -10.81 0.24 -23.19
CA SER A 581 -11.33 1.34 -24.01
C SER A 581 -12.55 0.99 -24.88
N GLU A 582 -12.93 -0.27 -25.00
CA GLU A 582 -14.15 -0.67 -25.71
C GLU A 582 -15.35 -0.94 -24.78
N ASP A 583 -15.13 -1.05 -23.47
CA ASP A 583 -16.22 -1.25 -22.52
C ASP A 583 -16.68 0.13 -21.97
N PRO A 584 -17.84 0.65 -22.40
CA PRO A 584 -18.33 1.98 -22.02
C PRO A 584 -18.62 2.11 -20.52
N ASN A 585 -18.50 1.02 -19.75
CA ASN A 585 -18.69 1.03 -18.31
C ASN A 585 -17.42 1.42 -17.53
N PHE A 586 -16.24 1.47 -18.16
CA PHE A 586 -15.04 1.97 -17.53
C PHE A 586 -14.94 3.50 -17.63
N LYS A 587 -14.64 4.15 -16.50
CA LYS A 587 -14.43 5.60 -16.40
C LYS A 587 -13.26 5.89 -15.48
N ILE A 588 -12.51 6.94 -15.79
CA ILE A 588 -11.51 7.47 -14.85
C ILE A 588 -12.27 8.05 -13.65
N SER A 589 -12.08 7.44 -12.50
CA SER A 589 -12.68 7.87 -11.23
C SER A 589 -11.87 8.96 -10.52
N GLY A 590 -10.58 9.09 -10.84
CA GLY A 590 -9.75 10.17 -10.30
C GLY A 590 -8.27 10.03 -10.60
N VAL A 591 -7.57 11.16 -10.45
CA VAL A 591 -6.11 11.25 -10.44
C VAL A 591 -5.74 11.97 -9.16
N SER A 592 -4.79 11.43 -8.41
CA SER A 592 -4.37 12.01 -7.14
C SER A 592 -2.85 12.01 -7.00
N ARG A 593 -2.35 12.92 -6.16
CA ARG A 593 -0.93 13.02 -5.80
C ARG A 593 -0.72 12.47 -4.39
N ASN A 594 0.29 11.62 -4.22
CA ASN A 594 0.75 11.16 -2.93
C ASN A 594 2.28 11.35 -2.83
N GLY A 595 2.70 12.44 -2.18
CA GLY A 595 4.11 12.85 -2.14
C GLY A 595 4.65 13.20 -3.54
N GLU A 596 5.60 12.40 -4.03
CA GLU A 596 6.16 12.50 -5.39
C GLU A 596 5.46 11.59 -6.42
N PHE A 597 4.50 10.76 -6.00
CA PHE A 597 3.82 9.81 -6.89
C PHE A 597 2.46 10.33 -7.35
N VAL A 598 2.08 9.95 -8.57
CA VAL A 598 0.74 10.17 -9.11
C VAL A 598 0.03 8.83 -9.21
N THR A 599 -1.24 8.78 -8.79
CA THR A 599 -2.08 7.59 -8.93
C THR A 599 -3.25 7.87 -9.84
N LEU A 600 -3.59 6.89 -10.68
CA LEU A 600 -4.72 6.94 -11.60
C LEU A 600 -5.71 5.82 -11.23
N ALA A 601 -6.92 6.21 -10.85
CA ALA A 601 -7.98 5.29 -10.46
C ALA A 601 -9.05 5.22 -11.54
N ILE A 602 -9.43 4.00 -11.92
CA ILE A 602 -10.42 3.71 -12.96
C ILE A 602 -11.51 2.85 -12.36
N SER A 603 -12.77 3.21 -12.55
CA SER A 603 -13.93 2.46 -12.07
C SER A 603 -14.69 1.81 -13.22
N ARG A 604 -15.16 0.58 -13.03
CA ARG A 604 -16.16 -0.10 -13.87
C ARG A 604 -17.50 -0.18 -13.14
N THR A 605 -18.57 0.26 -13.80
CA THR A 605 -19.94 -0.01 -13.33
C THR A 605 -20.46 -1.32 -13.91
N HIS A 606 -20.67 -2.33 -13.06
CA HIS A 606 -21.39 -3.54 -13.49
C HIS A 606 -22.92 -3.28 -13.57
N HIS A 607 -23.64 -4.18 -14.27
CA HIS A 607 -25.11 -4.14 -14.31
C HIS A 607 -25.72 -4.11 -12.90
N ALA A 608 -26.94 -3.56 -12.81
CA ALA A 608 -27.60 -3.26 -11.55
C ALA A 608 -27.58 -4.42 -10.55
N GLY A 609 -26.99 -4.18 -9.38
CA GLY A 609 -26.89 -5.13 -8.26
C GLY A 609 -25.53 -5.81 -8.07
N GLU A 610 -24.58 -5.67 -9.01
CA GLU A 610 -23.27 -6.32 -8.91
C GLU A 610 -22.20 -5.48 -8.18
N GLY A 611 -22.33 -4.14 -8.11
CA GLY A 611 -21.40 -3.25 -7.39
C GLY A 611 -20.20 -2.78 -8.21
N LEU A 612 -19.47 -1.78 -7.69
CA LEU A 612 -18.37 -1.09 -8.38
C LEU A 612 -17.05 -1.87 -8.28
N LEU A 613 -16.31 -1.91 -9.40
CA LEU A 613 -14.94 -2.40 -9.46
C LEU A 613 -14.03 -1.19 -9.70
N GLN A 614 -12.96 -1.03 -8.93
CA GLN A 614 -11.96 0.01 -9.12
C GLN A 614 -10.56 -0.59 -9.35
N ILE A 615 -9.79 0.03 -10.23
CA ILE A 615 -8.45 -0.39 -10.65
C ILE A 615 -7.54 0.81 -10.49
N ILE A 616 -6.45 0.67 -9.73
CA ILE A 616 -5.55 1.78 -9.39
C ILE A 616 -4.15 1.51 -9.94
N TYR A 617 -3.68 2.45 -10.74
CA TYR A 617 -2.34 2.48 -11.30
C TYR A 617 -1.46 3.49 -10.58
N ILE A 618 -0.20 3.14 -10.37
CA ILE A 618 0.85 4.06 -9.95
C ILE A 618 1.56 4.57 -11.21
N ILE A 619 1.67 5.89 -11.31
CA ILE A 619 2.23 6.61 -12.45
C ILE A 619 3.61 7.17 -12.08
N ARG A 620 4.60 6.95 -12.96
CA ARG A 620 5.96 7.50 -12.90
C ARG A 620 6.37 8.05 -14.26
N GLU A 621 7.57 8.62 -14.35
CA GLU A 621 8.07 9.27 -15.57
C GLU A 621 7.91 8.41 -16.82
N GLU A 622 8.29 7.13 -16.75
CA GLU A 622 8.23 6.20 -17.89
C GLU A 622 7.46 4.90 -17.59
N SER A 623 6.72 4.82 -16.48
CA SER A 623 5.99 3.61 -16.11
C SER A 623 4.59 3.89 -15.59
N MET A 624 3.66 3.02 -15.94
CA MET A 624 2.31 2.93 -15.39
C MET A 624 2.11 1.50 -14.90
N VAL A 625 1.91 1.30 -13.60
CA VAL A 625 1.89 -0.03 -12.99
C VAL A 625 0.59 -0.25 -12.23
N LEU A 626 -0.18 -1.28 -12.61
CA LEU A 626 -1.35 -1.72 -11.87
C LEU A 626 -0.90 -2.20 -10.48
N SER A 627 -1.35 -1.51 -9.45
CA SER A 627 -0.96 -1.79 -8.07
C SER A 627 -2.10 -2.36 -7.24
N THR A 628 -3.34 -1.86 -7.44
CA THR A 628 -4.47 -2.21 -6.57
C THR A 628 -5.75 -2.45 -7.37
N VAL A 629 -6.54 -3.42 -6.92
CA VAL A 629 -7.89 -3.71 -7.40
C VAL A 629 -8.85 -3.70 -6.22
N ILE A 630 -9.94 -2.96 -6.33
CA ILE A 630 -11.01 -2.89 -5.33
C ILE A 630 -12.28 -3.45 -5.94
N GLY A 631 -12.91 -4.42 -5.29
CA GLY A 631 -14.05 -5.15 -5.84
C GLY A 631 -15.20 -5.38 -4.87
N ASN A 632 -16.26 -5.95 -5.42
CA ASN A 632 -17.52 -6.22 -4.76
C ASN A 632 -17.55 -7.62 -4.09
N LYS A 633 -18.71 -7.98 -3.51
CA LYS A 633 -18.97 -9.31 -2.93
C LYS A 633 -18.78 -10.48 -3.90
N ASN A 634 -18.97 -10.27 -5.21
CA ASN A 634 -18.76 -11.33 -6.21
C ASN A 634 -17.27 -11.61 -6.37
N MET A 635 -16.41 -10.57 -6.32
CA MET A 635 -14.96 -10.75 -6.29
C MET A 635 -14.53 -11.49 -5.02
N PHE A 636 -15.07 -11.10 -3.86
CA PHE A 636 -14.83 -11.81 -2.60
C PHE A 636 -15.21 -13.29 -2.70
N LYS A 637 -16.38 -13.59 -3.28
CA LYS A 637 -16.82 -14.97 -3.53
C LYS A 637 -15.85 -15.73 -4.44
N ARG A 638 -15.43 -15.15 -5.56
CA ARG A 638 -14.43 -15.77 -6.46
C ARG A 638 -13.12 -16.07 -5.75
N ILE A 639 -12.62 -15.16 -4.93
CA ILE A 639 -11.39 -15.36 -4.13
C ILE A 639 -11.55 -16.53 -3.16
N ASN A 640 -12.69 -16.64 -2.49
CA ASN A 640 -12.93 -17.74 -1.55
C ASN A 640 -13.17 -19.08 -2.25
N GLU A 641 -13.70 -19.08 -3.47
CA GLU A 641 -13.94 -20.29 -4.29
C GLU A 641 -12.69 -20.75 -5.06
N SER A 642 -11.64 -19.91 -5.17
CA SER A 642 -10.47 -20.19 -6.01
C SER A 642 -9.41 -21.10 -5.38
N GLU A 643 -9.64 -21.61 -4.17
CA GLU A 643 -8.71 -22.48 -3.42
C GLU A 643 -7.25 -21.94 -3.37
N GLY A 644 -7.07 -20.61 -3.35
CA GLY A 644 -5.76 -19.96 -3.23
C GLY A 644 -5.03 -19.65 -4.55
N SER A 645 -5.62 -19.94 -5.72
CA SER A 645 -5.06 -19.58 -7.03
C SER A 645 -6.12 -18.96 -7.94
N LEU A 646 -5.91 -17.71 -8.40
CA LEU A 646 -6.84 -17.00 -9.25
C LEU A 646 -6.10 -16.04 -10.19
N SER A 647 -6.33 -16.12 -11.49
CA SER A 647 -5.71 -15.19 -12.44
C SER A 647 -6.28 -13.77 -12.27
N LEU A 648 -5.52 -12.74 -12.66
CA LEU A 648 -6.01 -11.36 -12.62
C LEU A 648 -7.28 -11.18 -13.49
N ASN A 649 -7.36 -11.88 -14.63
CA ASN A 649 -8.51 -11.80 -15.54
C ASN A 649 -9.78 -12.40 -14.92
N ASP A 650 -9.64 -13.51 -14.20
CA ASP A 650 -10.75 -14.16 -13.50
C ASP A 650 -11.16 -13.37 -12.25
N LEU A 651 -10.18 -12.76 -11.56
CA LEU A 651 -10.43 -11.88 -10.41
C LEU A 651 -11.31 -10.69 -10.81
N VAL A 652 -10.93 -10.01 -11.89
CA VAL A 652 -11.57 -8.78 -12.38
C VAL A 652 -12.83 -9.07 -13.21
N GLY A 653 -13.01 -10.30 -13.70
CA GLY A 653 -14.23 -10.73 -14.40
C GLY A 653 -14.25 -10.31 -15.88
N GLY A 654 -13.28 -10.80 -16.65
CA GLY A 654 -13.28 -10.67 -18.12
C GLY A 654 -12.46 -9.50 -18.69
N MET A 655 -11.43 -9.05 -17.97
CA MET A 655 -10.44 -8.13 -18.54
C MET A 655 -9.65 -8.89 -19.63
N GLN A 656 -9.74 -8.49 -20.90
CA GLN A 656 -8.82 -9.01 -21.91
C GLN A 656 -7.48 -8.28 -21.75
N THR A 657 -6.55 -8.86 -21.01
CA THR A 657 -5.17 -8.34 -20.93
C THR A 657 -4.40 -8.79 -22.15
N SER A 658 -4.55 -8.12 -23.28
CA SER A 658 -3.59 -8.25 -24.38
C SER A 658 -2.23 -7.75 -23.89
N LYS A 659 -1.17 -8.55 -24.04
CA LYS A 659 0.19 -8.09 -23.76
C LYS A 659 0.57 -7.14 -24.90
N ILE A 660 0.43 -5.85 -24.68
CA ILE A 660 0.91 -4.85 -25.64
C ILE A 660 2.44 -4.93 -25.63
N SER A 661 3.03 -5.23 -26.78
CA SER A 661 4.49 -5.23 -26.90
C SER A 661 4.87 -4.38 -28.10
N ALA A 662 5.47 -3.23 -27.79
CA ALA A 662 5.99 -2.21 -28.69
C ALA A 662 4.95 -1.21 -29.23
N LEU A 663 4.88 -0.06 -28.57
CA LEU A 663 4.67 1.22 -29.24
C LEU A 663 6.03 1.72 -29.73
N LYS A 664 6.14 2.11 -31.00
CA LYS A 664 7.33 2.85 -31.48
C LYS A 664 7.14 4.32 -31.09
N LYS A 665 8.14 4.90 -30.42
CA LYS A 665 8.18 6.34 -30.05
C LYS A 665 7.69 7.20 -31.22
N LEU A 666 6.68 8.01 -30.97
CA LEU A 666 6.40 9.17 -31.82
C LEU A 666 7.58 10.14 -31.69
N LYS A 667 7.93 10.84 -32.78
CA LYS A 667 9.04 11.80 -32.76
C LYS A 667 8.81 12.81 -31.62
N ASN A 668 9.64 12.73 -30.58
CA ASN A 668 9.67 13.60 -29.41
C ASN A 668 8.56 13.41 -28.35
N GLN A 669 7.84 12.27 -28.31
CA GLN A 669 6.86 11.94 -27.26
C GLN A 669 6.93 10.47 -26.83
N ALA A 670 6.78 10.21 -25.52
CA ALA A 670 6.76 8.86 -24.97
C ALA A 670 5.32 8.39 -24.70
N PHE A 671 4.93 7.28 -25.30
CA PHE A 671 3.74 6.56 -24.85
C PHE A 671 4.15 5.58 -23.76
N VAL A 672 3.41 5.60 -22.66
CA VAL A 672 3.64 4.74 -21.50
C VAL A 672 2.52 3.72 -21.44
N LEU A 673 2.90 2.45 -21.53
CA LEU A 673 1.97 1.34 -21.50
C LEU A 673 1.72 0.86 -20.06
N PRO A 674 0.53 0.35 -19.75
CA PRO A 674 0.25 -0.23 -18.46
C PRO A 674 1.01 -1.55 -18.34
N SER A 675 1.64 -1.72 -17.19
CA SER A 675 2.24 -2.96 -16.74
C SER A 675 1.54 -3.43 -15.47
N ILE A 676 1.72 -4.69 -15.10
CA ILE A 676 1.10 -5.27 -13.91
C ILE A 676 2.19 -5.46 -12.87
N ALA A 677 1.95 -5.05 -11.62
CA ALA A 677 2.89 -5.33 -10.54
C ALA A 677 3.03 -6.84 -10.30
N ASP A 678 4.21 -7.28 -9.85
CA ASP A 678 4.43 -8.67 -9.44
C ASP A 678 3.47 -9.10 -8.33
N ILE A 679 3.05 -8.14 -7.50
CA ILE A 679 2.06 -8.28 -6.45
C ILE A 679 1.01 -7.17 -6.59
N VAL A 680 -0.26 -7.56 -6.76
CA VAL A 680 -1.41 -6.65 -6.81
C VAL A 680 -2.18 -6.75 -5.50
N THR A 681 -2.44 -5.62 -4.85
CA THR A 681 -3.28 -5.57 -3.65
C THR A 681 -4.74 -5.68 -4.07
N VAL A 682 -5.52 -6.50 -3.36
CA VAL A 682 -6.93 -6.76 -3.65
C VAL A 682 -7.77 -6.48 -2.42
N VAL A 683 -8.75 -5.59 -2.55
CA VAL A 683 -9.66 -5.20 -1.47
C VAL A 683 -11.10 -5.50 -1.88
N CYS A 684 -11.88 -6.16 -1.04
CA CYS A 684 -13.31 -6.38 -1.30
C CYS A 684 -14.15 -6.48 -0.01
N LYS A 685 -15.49 -6.50 -0.14
CA LYS A 685 -16.43 -6.64 1.00
C LYS A 685 -17.07 -8.03 1.03
N ASP A 686 -17.24 -8.59 2.23
CA ASP A 686 -17.91 -9.89 2.48
C ASP A 686 -19.45 -9.77 2.41
N GLY A 687 -20.01 -8.58 2.64
CA GLY A 687 -21.43 -8.29 2.42
C GLY A 687 -22.39 -8.71 3.55
N VAL A 688 -21.89 -9.31 4.63
CA VAL A 688 -22.69 -9.70 5.81
C VAL A 688 -22.50 -8.73 6.99
N ASP A 689 -21.34 -8.08 7.08
CA ASP A 689 -21.02 -6.97 7.97
C ASP A 689 -20.00 -6.08 7.23
N SER A 690 -19.81 -4.83 7.65
CA SER A 690 -18.92 -3.83 7.02
C SER A 690 -17.41 -4.18 7.04
N ASP A 691 -17.05 -5.45 7.25
CA ASP A 691 -15.66 -5.88 7.37
C ASP A 691 -14.98 -5.98 6.01
N GLN A 692 -13.93 -5.19 5.87
CA GLN A 692 -13.08 -5.11 4.70
C GLN A 692 -12.21 -6.35 4.63
N PHE A 693 -12.20 -7.00 3.46
CA PHE A 693 -11.30 -8.08 3.14
C PHE A 693 -10.14 -7.56 2.30
N CYS A 694 -8.90 -7.82 2.73
CA CYS A 694 -7.68 -7.49 1.99
C CYS A 694 -6.85 -8.75 1.75
N CYS A 695 -6.39 -8.95 0.51
CA CYS A 695 -5.44 -9.98 0.13
C CYS A 695 -4.48 -9.45 -0.96
N TRP A 696 -3.50 -10.26 -1.34
CA TRP A 696 -2.56 -9.95 -2.41
C TRP A 696 -2.56 -11.03 -3.48
N LEU A 697 -2.51 -10.62 -4.75
CA LEU A 697 -2.36 -11.51 -5.88
C LEU A 697 -0.93 -11.44 -6.40
N ARG A 698 -0.19 -12.55 -6.35
CA ARG A 698 1.07 -12.69 -7.07
C ARG A 698 0.80 -13.04 -8.52
N THR A 699 1.20 -12.18 -9.43
CA THR A 699 0.78 -12.24 -10.84
C THR A 699 1.61 -13.21 -11.67
N SER A 700 2.81 -13.57 -11.21
CA SER A 700 3.70 -14.53 -11.88
C SER A 700 3.14 -15.96 -11.92
N ASP A 701 2.39 -16.36 -10.89
CA ASP A 701 1.85 -17.72 -10.74
C ASP A 701 0.38 -17.76 -10.29
N SER A 702 -0.31 -16.62 -10.29
CA SER A 702 -1.71 -16.46 -9.87
C SER A 702 -2.01 -16.83 -8.41
N THR A 703 -1.01 -16.83 -7.53
CA THR A 703 -1.19 -17.15 -6.10
C THR A 703 -1.93 -16.04 -5.37
N ILE A 704 -3.00 -16.38 -4.65
CA ILE A 704 -3.68 -15.49 -3.71
C ILE A 704 -3.08 -15.66 -2.31
N ILE A 705 -2.54 -14.58 -1.77
CA ILE A 705 -1.91 -14.49 -0.46
C ILE A 705 -2.88 -13.78 0.48
N ARG A 706 -3.36 -14.49 1.51
CA ARG A 706 -4.29 -13.99 2.51
C ARG A 706 -3.62 -13.92 3.88
N SER A 707 -3.89 -12.86 4.64
CA SER A 707 -3.46 -12.79 6.03
C SER A 707 -4.11 -13.90 6.85
N SER A 708 -3.30 -14.63 7.61
CA SER A 708 -3.78 -15.66 8.54
C SER A 708 -4.08 -15.11 9.95
N LEU A 709 -4.05 -13.79 10.12
CA LEU A 709 -4.44 -13.14 11.36
C LEU A 709 -5.96 -13.26 11.56
N PRO A 710 -6.44 -13.62 12.76
CA PRO A 710 -7.88 -13.74 13.03
C PRO A 710 -8.62 -12.40 12.90
N ASN A 711 -7.95 -11.28 13.22
CA ASN A 711 -8.41 -9.91 13.01
C ASN A 711 -7.23 -9.10 12.43
N PRO A 712 -6.99 -9.13 11.11
CA PRO A 712 -5.88 -8.41 10.52
C PRO A 712 -6.08 -6.89 10.70
N PRO A 713 -5.04 -6.15 11.12
CA PRO A 713 -5.02 -4.69 11.02
C PRO A 713 -5.35 -4.23 9.59
N ARG A 714 -6.06 -3.11 9.45
CA ARG A 714 -6.48 -2.59 8.14
C ARG A 714 -5.32 -2.05 7.30
N ASP A 715 -4.20 -1.76 7.95
CA ASP A 715 -2.98 -1.21 7.39
C ASP A 715 -1.93 -2.28 7.09
N LEU A 716 -2.32 -3.56 7.05
CA LEU A 716 -1.41 -4.65 6.79
C LEU A 716 -0.88 -4.56 5.35
N ILE A 717 0.43 -4.73 5.18
CA ILE A 717 1.10 -4.67 3.88
C ILE A 717 1.92 -5.94 3.70
N LEU A 718 1.79 -6.62 2.56
CA LEU A 718 2.71 -7.69 2.17
C LEU A 718 4.05 -7.08 1.74
N THR A 719 5.11 -7.41 2.46
CA THR A 719 6.44 -6.81 2.23
C THR A 719 7.28 -7.66 1.31
N THR A 720 7.40 -8.96 1.59
CA THR A 720 8.23 -9.89 0.83
C THR A 720 7.91 -11.34 1.18
N SER A 721 8.53 -12.27 0.45
CA SER A 721 8.49 -13.70 0.76
C SER A 721 9.87 -14.35 0.68
N SER A 722 10.03 -15.48 1.37
CA SER A 722 11.25 -16.29 1.36
C SER A 722 10.93 -17.78 1.37
N TYR A 723 11.69 -18.60 0.64
CA TYR A 723 11.56 -20.06 0.73
C TYR A 723 12.44 -20.62 1.85
N ARG A 724 11.89 -21.57 2.61
CA ARG A 724 12.65 -22.39 3.56
C ARG A 724 13.24 -23.62 2.87
N GLU A 725 14.26 -24.22 3.50
CA GLU A 725 14.86 -25.48 3.06
C GLU A 725 13.86 -26.65 3.02
N ASP A 726 12.79 -26.59 3.82
CA ASP A 726 11.70 -27.58 3.81
C ASP A 726 10.70 -27.37 2.64
N GLY A 727 10.98 -26.43 1.74
CA GLY A 727 10.20 -26.14 0.53
C GLY A 727 9.00 -25.22 0.74
N TYR A 728 8.72 -24.81 1.99
CA TYR A 728 7.61 -23.90 2.26
C TYR A 728 8.00 -22.43 2.06
N GLU A 729 7.13 -21.68 1.39
CA GLU A 729 7.25 -20.24 1.26
C GLU A 729 6.73 -19.53 2.53
N MET A 730 7.48 -18.56 3.01
CA MET A 730 7.12 -17.71 4.15
C MET A 730 6.79 -16.31 3.63
N PHE A 731 5.67 -15.76 4.06
CA PHE A 731 5.23 -14.41 3.72
C PHE A 731 5.36 -13.48 4.92
N TYR A 732 5.92 -12.29 4.71
CA TYR A 732 6.16 -11.29 5.74
C TYR A 732 5.21 -10.11 5.53
N LEU A 733 4.32 -9.89 6.48
CA LEU A 733 3.32 -8.83 6.48
C LEU A 733 3.67 -7.81 7.55
N TYR A 734 3.59 -6.53 7.26
CA TYR A 734 3.88 -5.45 8.20
C TYR A 734 2.62 -4.64 8.50
N SER A 735 2.39 -4.32 9.78
CA SER A 735 1.39 -3.32 10.18
C SER A 735 2.13 -2.07 10.67
N VAL A 736 1.83 -0.96 10.03
CA VAL A 736 2.35 0.39 10.29
C VAL A 736 1.88 0.92 11.65
N GLU A 737 0.58 0.87 11.92
CA GLU A 737 -0.08 1.29 13.16
C GLU A 737 0.49 0.52 14.37
N ASN A 738 0.65 -0.79 14.21
CA ASN A 738 1.12 -1.63 15.30
C ASN A 738 2.66 -1.71 15.38
N GLY A 739 3.37 -1.39 14.31
CA GLY A 739 4.82 -1.50 14.23
C GLY A 739 5.34 -2.94 14.32
N PHE A 740 4.57 -3.93 13.85
CA PHE A 740 4.92 -5.35 13.92
C PHE A 740 5.04 -6.00 12.55
N VAL A 741 6.00 -6.93 12.44
CA VAL A 741 6.13 -7.84 11.31
C VAL A 741 5.48 -9.18 11.68
N TYR A 742 4.65 -9.71 10.80
CA TYR A 742 3.97 -10.98 10.92
C TYR A 742 4.53 -11.91 9.85
N CYS A 743 5.10 -13.03 10.27
CA CYS A 743 5.61 -14.06 9.38
C CYS A 743 4.61 -15.23 9.35
N GLN A 744 4.08 -15.58 8.19
CA GLN A 744 3.16 -16.72 8.01
C GLN A 744 3.70 -17.71 6.99
N GLN A 745 3.37 -18.99 7.15
CA GLN A 745 3.79 -20.05 6.24
C GLN A 745 2.74 -20.29 5.16
N GLY A 746 3.08 -20.19 3.89
CA GLY A 746 2.13 -20.41 2.81
C GLY A 746 1.11 -19.27 2.67
N SER A 747 0.39 -19.33 1.57
CA SER A 747 -0.47 -18.24 1.10
C SER A 747 -1.87 -18.23 1.75
N PHE A 748 -2.25 -19.30 2.48
CA PHE A 748 -3.60 -19.51 3.00
C PHE A 748 -3.61 -20.16 4.40
N TYR A 749 -4.52 -19.68 5.27
CA TYR A 749 -4.88 -20.24 6.59
C TYR A 749 -3.76 -20.95 7.37
N SER A 750 -2.71 -20.22 7.72
CA SER A 750 -1.53 -20.79 8.36
C SER A 750 -1.18 -20.16 9.70
N ASN A 751 -0.30 -20.82 10.45
CA ASN A 751 0.20 -20.25 11.70
C ASN A 751 1.12 -19.06 11.41
N PHE A 752 0.82 -17.93 12.04
CA PHE A 752 1.65 -16.73 11.99
C PHE A 752 2.55 -16.62 13.22
N THR A 753 3.64 -15.88 13.09
CA THR A 753 4.52 -15.47 14.17
C THR A 753 4.72 -13.97 14.12
N ARG A 754 4.57 -13.31 15.26
CA ARG A 754 4.86 -11.89 15.39
C ARG A 754 6.33 -11.68 15.71
N ILE A 755 6.99 -10.83 14.93
CA ILE A 755 8.37 -10.39 15.12
C ILE A 755 8.33 -8.88 15.43
N THR A 756 8.97 -8.50 16.53
CA THR A 756 9.02 -7.09 16.97
C THR A 756 10.40 -6.51 16.67
N ILE A 757 10.44 -5.45 15.85
CA ILE A 757 11.66 -4.72 15.50
C ILE A 757 11.43 -3.23 15.81
N PRO A 758 11.92 -2.74 16.95
CA PRO A 758 11.77 -1.34 17.32
C PRO A 758 12.36 -0.42 16.26
N GLY A 759 11.59 0.60 15.87
CA GLY A 759 12.06 1.61 14.92
C GLY A 759 12.26 1.10 13.49
N LEU A 760 11.60 0.02 13.08
CA LEU A 760 11.66 -0.50 11.70
C LEU A 760 11.38 0.60 10.66
N THR A 761 12.26 0.70 9.66
CA THR A 761 12.15 1.60 8.51
C THR A 761 12.08 0.87 7.18
N ASN A 762 12.65 -0.33 7.09
CA ASN A 762 12.65 -1.07 5.83
C ASN A 762 12.70 -2.57 6.06
N LEU A 763 12.10 -3.33 5.14
CA LEU A 763 12.20 -4.79 5.03
C LEU A 763 12.56 -5.15 3.59
N PHE A 764 13.58 -5.97 3.41
CA PHE A 764 14.04 -6.36 2.08
C PHE A 764 14.56 -7.80 2.08
N THR A 765 14.55 -8.44 0.91
CA THR A 765 14.98 -9.83 0.76
C THR A 765 16.22 -9.92 -0.11
N VAL A 766 17.23 -10.65 0.35
CA VAL A 766 18.47 -10.90 -0.39
C VAL A 766 18.72 -12.41 -0.39
N GLN A 767 18.73 -13.02 -1.60
CA GLN A 767 18.94 -14.46 -1.78
C GLN A 767 18.04 -15.35 -0.91
N GLY A 768 16.79 -14.93 -0.70
CA GLY A 768 15.82 -15.69 0.10
C GLY A 768 15.96 -15.50 1.61
N GLU A 769 16.83 -14.62 2.09
CA GLU A 769 16.84 -14.18 3.49
C GLU A 769 16.24 -12.79 3.63
N VAL A 770 15.45 -12.57 4.68
CA VAL A 770 14.78 -11.29 4.92
C VAL A 770 15.56 -10.46 5.93
N PHE A 771 15.77 -9.19 5.63
CA PHE A 771 16.49 -8.22 6.43
C PHE A 771 15.60 -7.04 6.78
N ALA A 772 15.86 -6.45 7.93
CA ALA A 772 15.14 -5.33 8.50
C ALA A 772 16.12 -4.20 8.84
N THR A 773 15.83 -2.99 8.37
CA THR A 773 16.58 -1.76 8.73
C THR A 773 15.77 -0.95 9.72
N THR A 774 16.42 -0.29 10.67
CA THR A 774 15.78 0.57 11.68
C THR A 774 16.15 2.04 11.49
N LYS A 775 15.38 2.96 12.08
CA LYS A 775 15.67 4.41 12.14
C LYS A 775 17.02 4.72 12.77
N GLU A 776 17.47 3.84 13.65
CA GLU A 776 18.78 3.91 14.30
C GLU A 776 19.92 3.45 13.39
N GLY A 777 19.62 2.92 12.19
CA GLY A 777 20.61 2.45 11.23
C GLY A 777 21.10 1.02 11.46
N ARG A 778 20.42 0.22 12.30
CA ARG A 778 20.72 -1.22 12.48
C ARG A 778 20.06 -2.05 11.40
N ILE A 779 20.80 -3.01 10.84
CA ILE A 779 20.34 -3.99 9.85
C ILE A 779 20.38 -5.37 10.47
N SER A 780 19.21 -6.00 10.59
CA SER A 780 19.08 -7.30 11.20
C SER A 780 18.37 -8.30 10.29
N ARG A 781 18.87 -9.52 10.25
CA ARG A 781 18.24 -10.63 9.55
C ARG A 781 17.13 -11.24 10.38
N LEU A 782 16.02 -11.52 9.72
CA LEU A 782 14.87 -12.21 10.29
C LEU A 782 15.04 -13.72 10.17
N PRO A 783 14.66 -14.47 11.21
CA PRO A 783 14.75 -15.92 11.20
C PRO A 783 13.74 -16.55 10.23
N ALA A 784 14.21 -17.48 9.40
CA ALA A 784 13.34 -18.32 8.58
C ALA A 784 12.58 -19.39 9.40
N ASP A 785 12.99 -19.66 10.64
CA ASP A 785 12.47 -20.73 11.49
C ASP A 785 11.28 -20.33 12.39
N ARG A 786 10.69 -19.13 12.17
CA ARG A 786 9.62 -18.56 13.01
C ARG A 786 10.01 -18.38 14.49
N SER A 787 11.30 -18.35 14.83
CA SER A 787 11.70 -17.87 16.15
C SER A 787 11.49 -16.35 16.25
N ASN A 788 11.29 -15.81 17.46
CA ASN A 788 11.27 -14.35 17.67
C ASN A 788 12.70 -13.78 17.79
N SER A 789 13.69 -14.44 17.17
CA SER A 789 15.12 -14.12 17.33
C SER A 789 15.63 -13.35 16.12
N VAL A 790 15.76 -12.05 16.25
CA VAL A 790 16.34 -11.20 15.21
C VAL A 790 17.88 -11.23 15.34
N TYR A 791 18.59 -11.40 14.22
CA TYR A 791 20.05 -11.50 14.18
C TYR A 791 20.63 -10.18 13.65
N LEU A 792 21.37 -9.44 14.48
CA LEU A 792 22.04 -8.22 14.00
C LEU A 792 23.19 -8.62 13.07
N GLU A 793 23.17 -8.13 11.83
CA GLU A 793 24.17 -8.47 10.80
C GLU A 793 25.02 -7.26 10.42
N ALA A 794 24.46 -6.04 10.50
CA ALA A 794 25.19 -4.83 10.15
C ALA A 794 24.63 -3.54 10.79
N VAL A 795 25.42 -2.47 10.68
CA VAL A 795 25.03 -1.07 10.93
C VAL A 795 25.38 -0.23 9.69
N ASN A 796 24.58 0.80 9.40
CA ASN A 796 24.70 1.62 8.18
C ASN A 796 25.25 3.04 8.45
N GLU A 797 25.25 3.89 7.41
CA GLU A 797 25.74 5.27 7.50
C GLU A 797 24.93 6.11 8.52
N ASP A 798 23.62 5.86 8.69
CA ASP A 798 22.76 6.57 9.65
C ASP A 798 23.18 6.28 11.10
N TRP A 799 23.56 5.04 11.38
CA TRP A 799 24.08 4.65 12.69
C TRP A 799 25.45 5.32 12.93
N LEU A 800 26.35 5.30 11.94
CA LEU A 800 27.66 5.96 12.04
C LEU A 800 27.53 7.48 12.30
N ALA A 801 26.59 8.15 11.64
CA ALA A 801 26.37 9.58 11.83
C ALA A 801 25.94 9.94 13.27
N GLN A 802 25.28 9.00 13.96
CA GLN A 802 24.84 9.16 15.35
C GLN A 802 25.93 8.77 16.36
N HIS A 803 26.93 8.00 15.94
CA HIS A 803 27.96 7.39 16.79
C HIS A 803 29.38 7.84 16.39
N LYS A 804 29.80 9.02 16.88
CA LYS A 804 31.11 9.63 16.53
C LYS A 804 32.32 8.74 16.79
N THR A 805 32.27 7.92 17.84
CA THR A 805 33.31 6.92 18.19
C THR A 805 32.73 5.52 18.06
N TRP A 806 32.16 5.23 16.89
CA TRP A 806 31.39 4.02 16.64
C TRP A 806 32.10 2.72 17.03
N TRP A 807 33.44 2.65 16.91
CA TRP A 807 34.22 1.47 17.31
C TRP A 807 34.14 1.14 18.81
N LEU A 808 33.87 2.13 19.66
CA LEU A 808 33.65 1.93 21.10
C LEU A 808 32.22 1.47 21.43
N ASP A 809 31.27 1.72 20.53
CA ASP A 809 29.86 1.40 20.73
C ASP A 809 29.50 0.00 20.18
N LEU A 810 30.27 -0.53 19.23
CA LEU A 810 30.09 -1.87 18.65
C LEU A 810 30.02 -3.01 19.69
N PRO A 811 30.85 -3.04 20.76
CA PRO A 811 30.75 -4.08 21.79
C PRO A 811 29.38 -4.09 22.50
N GLY A 812 28.69 -2.95 22.56
CA GLY A 812 27.34 -2.86 23.14
C GLY A 812 26.25 -3.46 22.25
N LEU A 813 26.55 -3.74 20.97
CA LEU A 813 25.63 -4.34 20.01
C LEU A 813 25.77 -5.87 19.90
N GLU A 814 26.83 -6.44 20.49
CA GLU A 814 27.16 -7.86 20.40
C GLU A 814 26.22 -8.69 21.32
N GLY A 815 25.17 -9.27 20.74
CA GLY A 815 24.28 -10.21 21.41
C GLY A 815 24.75 -11.66 21.29
N LYS A 816 24.23 -12.56 22.14
CA LYS A 816 24.51 -14.03 22.14
C LYS A 816 24.20 -14.78 20.81
N LYS A 817 23.77 -14.09 19.74
CA LYS A 817 23.23 -14.67 18.51
C LYS A 817 23.85 -14.12 17.22
N SER A 818 24.69 -13.10 17.25
CA SER A 818 25.36 -12.55 16.05
C SER A 818 26.77 -13.13 15.93
N THR A 819 27.14 -13.61 14.74
CA THR A 819 28.47 -14.19 14.46
C THR A 819 29.51 -13.13 14.05
N SER A 820 29.06 -12.02 13.44
CA SER A 820 29.87 -10.82 13.14
C SER A 820 28.95 -9.64 12.79
N ILE A 821 29.41 -8.41 12.95
CA ILE A 821 28.68 -7.18 12.58
C ILE A 821 29.45 -6.47 11.46
N SER A 822 28.82 -6.24 10.32
CA SER A 822 29.38 -5.40 9.25
C SER A 822 29.09 -3.91 9.52
N VAL A 823 30.04 -3.03 9.18
CA VAL A 823 29.89 -1.58 9.36
C VAL A 823 29.94 -0.92 7.98
N PHE A 824 28.80 -0.43 7.51
CA PHE A 824 28.68 0.24 6.22
C PHE A 824 28.77 1.76 6.37
N GLY A 825 29.40 2.41 5.39
CA GLY A 825 29.52 3.88 5.34
C GLY A 825 30.86 4.45 5.75
N VAL A 826 31.77 3.62 6.26
CA VAL A 826 33.14 4.07 6.58
C VAL A 826 33.85 4.45 5.28
N ARG A 827 34.51 5.62 5.27
CA ARG A 827 35.24 6.13 4.11
C ARG A 827 36.66 6.51 4.50
N ASP A 828 37.58 6.47 3.54
CA ASP A 828 38.93 7.02 3.73
C ASP A 828 39.00 8.52 3.42
N SER A 829 40.17 9.13 3.64
CA SER A 829 40.43 10.54 3.32
C SER A 829 40.22 10.90 1.83
N ASN A 830 40.25 9.92 0.93
CA ASN A 830 39.96 10.07 -0.51
C ASN A 830 38.48 9.78 -0.85
N ASN A 831 37.64 9.65 0.18
CA ASN A 831 36.21 9.36 0.08
C ASN A 831 35.85 7.98 -0.52
N ARG A 832 36.81 7.05 -0.57
CA ARG A 832 36.59 5.66 -0.99
C ARG A 832 35.94 4.87 0.14
N VAL A 833 35.02 3.96 -0.19
CA VAL A 833 34.34 3.09 0.79
C VAL A 833 35.34 2.10 1.37
N VAL A 834 35.40 2.02 2.69
CA VAL A 834 36.27 1.11 3.44
C VAL A 834 35.43 0.01 4.07
N PRO A 835 35.59 -1.26 3.65
CA PRO A 835 34.94 -2.39 4.29
C PRO A 835 35.44 -2.58 5.73
N VAL A 836 34.50 -2.64 6.68
CA VAL A 836 34.79 -2.80 8.11
C VAL A 836 33.85 -3.85 8.72
N TRP A 837 34.40 -4.69 9.58
CA TRP A 837 33.68 -5.72 10.33
C TRP A 837 34.06 -5.72 11.81
N TYR A 838 33.20 -6.30 12.64
CA TYR A 838 33.44 -6.50 14.05
C TYR A 838 33.04 -7.91 14.49
N GLN A 839 33.93 -8.60 15.21
CA GLN A 839 33.69 -9.93 15.78
C GLN A 839 34.60 -10.13 17.00
N ASP A 840 34.05 -10.69 18.09
CA ASP A 840 34.79 -11.09 19.30
C ASP A 840 35.68 -9.96 19.87
N GLY A 841 35.14 -8.74 19.95
CA GLY A 841 35.88 -7.58 20.49
C GLY A 841 36.90 -6.96 19.53
N LYS A 842 36.99 -7.41 18.28
CA LYS A 842 37.97 -6.92 17.30
C LYS A 842 37.29 -6.22 16.14
N VAL A 843 37.77 -5.02 15.81
CA VAL A 843 37.42 -4.31 14.56
C VAL A 843 38.42 -4.71 13.48
N VAL A 844 37.90 -5.19 12.36
CA VAL A 844 38.66 -5.59 11.17
C VAL A 844 38.43 -4.55 10.08
N ILE A 845 39.49 -3.87 9.65
CA ILE A 845 39.46 -2.89 8.58
C ILE A 845 40.21 -3.47 7.39
N ALA A 846 39.58 -3.47 6.21
CA ALA A 846 40.23 -3.95 4.99
C ALA A 846 41.42 -3.06 4.59
N SER A 847 42.48 -3.69 4.09
CA SER A 847 43.68 -2.98 3.64
C SER A 847 43.43 -2.10 2.40
N PRO A 848 44.15 -0.96 2.25
CA PRO A 848 43.95 -0.01 1.14
C PRO A 848 43.97 -0.61 -0.27
N GLU A 849 44.77 -1.64 -0.50
CA GLU A 849 44.92 -2.36 -1.78
C GLU A 849 43.72 -3.24 -2.14
N LEU A 850 42.87 -3.57 -1.17
CA LEU A 850 41.64 -4.35 -1.37
C LEU A 850 40.40 -3.46 -1.52
N LEU A 851 40.55 -2.13 -1.43
CA LEU A 851 39.44 -1.20 -1.58
C LEU A 851 38.93 -1.18 -3.02
N GLY A 852 37.61 -1.37 -3.17
CA GLY A 852 36.93 -1.49 -4.47
C GLY A 852 36.57 -2.93 -4.82
N ASN A 853 37.25 -3.93 -4.24
CA ASN A 853 36.95 -5.34 -4.50
C ASN A 853 35.70 -5.80 -3.74
N GLN A 854 35.06 -6.88 -4.23
CA GLN A 854 33.91 -7.51 -3.56
C GLN A 854 34.34 -8.45 -2.43
N LEU A 855 34.71 -7.86 -1.29
CA LEU A 855 35.20 -8.60 -0.12
C LEU A 855 34.07 -9.26 0.69
N ARG A 856 34.33 -10.47 1.17
CA ARG A 856 33.54 -11.20 2.19
C ARG A 856 34.43 -11.53 3.37
N PHE A 857 34.04 -11.09 4.56
CA PHE A 857 34.65 -11.56 5.80
C PHE A 857 34.19 -13.00 6.10
N LEU A 858 35.14 -13.90 6.33
CA LEU A 858 34.88 -15.32 6.62
C LEU A 858 34.91 -15.63 8.13
N GLY A 859 35.40 -14.70 8.93
CA GLY A 859 35.56 -14.85 10.38
C GLY A 859 37.02 -14.82 10.83
N LEU A 860 37.23 -15.10 12.11
CA LEU A 860 38.53 -15.22 12.75
C LEU A 860 38.97 -16.69 12.77
N CYS A 861 40.18 -16.98 12.30
CA CYS A 861 40.71 -18.35 12.19
C CYS A 861 41.95 -18.59 13.07
N GLY A 862 42.07 -19.80 13.62
CA GLY A 862 43.20 -20.24 14.46
C GLY A 862 43.22 -19.65 15.86
N ASN A 863 44.19 -20.08 16.69
CA ASN A 863 44.35 -19.62 18.07
C ASN A 863 44.71 -18.12 18.16
N GLU A 864 45.36 -17.59 17.12
CA GLU A 864 45.69 -16.17 16.98
C GLU A 864 44.49 -15.32 16.53
N GLN A 865 43.35 -15.96 16.21
CA GLN A 865 42.12 -15.31 15.75
C GLN A 865 42.39 -14.31 14.62
N VAL A 866 42.96 -14.81 13.53
CA VAL A 866 43.35 -13.99 12.38
C VAL A 866 42.15 -13.78 11.44
N PRO A 867 41.82 -12.53 11.07
CA PRO A 867 40.77 -12.23 10.10
C PRO A 867 41.06 -12.78 8.70
N LEU A 868 40.09 -13.50 8.13
CA LEU A 868 40.14 -13.99 6.75
C LEU A 868 39.14 -13.24 5.86
N LEU A 869 39.63 -12.74 4.73
CA LEU A 869 38.86 -12.00 3.73
C LEU A 869 38.89 -12.76 2.40
N PHE A 870 37.73 -12.96 1.79
CA PHE A 870 37.63 -13.53 0.45
C PHE A 870 37.21 -12.45 -0.55
N ASP A 871 38.02 -12.26 -1.58
CA ASP A 871 37.69 -11.41 -2.72
C ASP A 871 36.96 -12.25 -3.77
N ARG A 872 35.66 -11.99 -3.90
CA ARG A 872 34.80 -12.73 -4.81
C ARG A 872 35.04 -12.40 -6.28
N GLU A 873 35.54 -11.21 -6.58
CA GLU A 873 35.75 -10.76 -7.96
C GLU A 873 37.00 -11.41 -8.55
N ASN A 874 38.08 -11.44 -7.76
CA ASN A 874 39.36 -12.01 -8.19
C ASN A 874 39.54 -13.48 -7.78
N GLY A 875 38.67 -14.01 -6.92
CA GLY A 875 38.76 -15.36 -6.39
C GLY A 875 39.92 -15.55 -5.41
N HIS A 876 40.45 -14.49 -4.79
CA HIS A 876 41.61 -14.60 -3.90
C HIS A 876 41.20 -14.63 -2.43
N LEU A 877 41.87 -15.48 -1.66
CA LEU A 877 41.74 -15.51 -0.20
C LEU A 877 42.89 -14.71 0.43
N TYR A 878 42.55 -13.85 1.39
CA TYR A 878 43.50 -12.99 2.07
C TYR A 878 43.47 -13.21 3.58
N LYS A 879 44.66 -13.27 4.16
CA LYS A 879 44.91 -13.14 5.59
C LYS A 879 45.14 -11.67 5.91
N GLN A 880 44.23 -11.06 6.66
CA GLN A 880 44.35 -9.67 7.09
C GLN A 880 44.96 -9.63 8.49
N PRO A 881 46.16 -9.06 8.70
CA PRO A 881 46.71 -8.93 10.05
C PRO A 881 45.82 -8.04 10.92
N VAL A 882 45.66 -8.41 12.18
CA VAL A 882 44.89 -7.61 13.14
C VAL A 882 45.56 -6.26 13.31
N THR A 883 44.78 -5.19 13.18
CA THR A 883 45.26 -3.83 13.37
C THR A 883 45.74 -3.63 14.81
N SER A 884 46.99 -3.18 14.98
CA SER A 884 47.57 -2.88 16.31
C SER A 884 47.71 -1.37 16.49
N GLY A 885 46.93 -0.77 17.38
CA GLY A 885 46.95 0.67 17.63
C GLY A 885 45.69 1.20 18.34
N ALA A 886 45.74 2.43 18.83
CA ALA A 886 44.55 3.11 19.34
C ALA A 886 43.64 3.51 18.17
N MET A 887 42.42 2.96 18.13
CA MET A 887 41.43 3.23 17.08
C MET A 887 41.14 4.72 16.88
N ASP A 888 41.17 5.51 17.97
CA ASP A 888 40.97 6.97 17.92
C ASP A 888 42.03 7.71 17.07
N ALA A 889 43.22 7.13 16.89
CA ALA A 889 44.27 7.70 16.05
C ALA A 889 44.16 7.28 14.57
N MET A 890 43.21 6.40 14.24
CA MET A 890 43.02 5.88 12.88
C MET A 890 41.98 6.64 12.07
N PHE A 891 41.05 7.30 12.75
CA PHE A 891 39.96 8.04 12.14
C PHE A 891 40.07 9.54 12.48
N ASP A 892 39.65 10.41 11.57
CA ASP A 892 39.52 11.85 11.83
C ASP A 892 38.24 12.19 12.60
N SER A 893 38.02 13.49 12.85
CA SER A 893 36.82 13.99 13.55
C SER A 893 35.51 13.73 12.82
N ASP A 894 35.58 13.44 11.51
CA ASP A 894 34.44 13.13 10.65
C ASP A 894 34.27 11.61 10.48
N GLY A 895 35.05 10.80 11.21
CA GLY A 895 35.01 9.34 11.17
C GLY A 895 35.63 8.73 9.92
N LYS A 896 36.40 9.50 9.13
CA LYS A 896 37.10 8.99 7.96
C LYS A 896 38.45 8.41 8.33
N LEU A 897 38.79 7.29 7.71
CA LEU A 897 40.07 6.64 7.90
C LEU A 897 41.20 7.52 7.34
N ILE A 898 42.15 7.89 8.20
CA ILE A 898 43.32 8.74 7.88
C ILE A 898 44.66 8.06 8.12
N SER A 899 44.66 6.86 8.71
CA SER A 899 45.88 6.14 9.09
C SER A 899 46.36 5.18 7.99
N ASP A 900 47.64 5.30 7.64
CA ASP A 900 48.41 4.37 6.80
C ASP A 900 48.90 3.12 7.54
N LYS A 901 48.63 3.03 8.85
CA LYS A 901 49.05 1.91 9.71
C LYS A 901 48.21 0.64 9.56
N ILE A 902 47.32 0.55 8.58
CA ILE A 902 46.61 -0.69 8.29
C ILE A 902 47.62 -1.66 7.65
N PRO A 903 47.90 -2.82 8.25
CA PRO A 903 48.86 -3.77 7.70
C PRO A 903 48.34 -4.36 6.39
N GLU A 904 49.21 -4.53 5.40
CA GLU A 904 48.87 -5.16 4.11
C GLU A 904 48.27 -6.55 4.29
N ALA A 905 47.24 -6.84 3.50
CA ALA A 905 46.62 -8.14 3.42
C ALA A 905 47.52 -9.11 2.63
N LYS A 906 47.75 -10.30 3.17
CA LYS A 906 48.58 -11.33 2.52
C LYS A 906 47.71 -12.34 1.81
N ILE A 907 47.99 -12.62 0.54
CA ILE A 907 47.31 -13.67 -0.21
C ILE A 907 47.61 -15.04 0.44
N MET A 908 46.60 -15.90 0.50
CA MET A 908 46.70 -17.28 1.00
C MET A 908 46.49 -18.25 -0.15
N VAL A 909 47.03 -19.47 -0.03
CA VAL A 909 46.80 -20.54 -1.02
C VAL A 909 47.42 -20.21 -2.40
N GLY A 910 48.54 -19.48 -2.39
CA GLY A 910 49.21 -19.04 -3.62
C GLY A 910 48.35 -18.10 -4.48
N ASN A 911 48.56 -18.13 -5.80
CA ASN A 911 47.77 -17.37 -6.78
C ASN A 911 46.58 -18.18 -7.33
N GLU A 912 46.16 -19.24 -6.65
CA GLU A 912 45.01 -20.03 -7.09
C GLU A 912 43.71 -19.24 -6.93
N ARG A 913 42.84 -19.36 -7.94
CA ARG A 913 41.49 -18.79 -7.86
C ARG A 913 40.57 -19.73 -7.10
N ILE A 914 40.05 -19.23 -5.99
CA ILE A 914 39.09 -19.90 -5.12
C ILE A 914 37.68 -19.63 -5.61
N LYS A 915 36.96 -20.70 -5.93
CA LYS A 915 35.54 -20.70 -6.28
C LYS A 915 34.69 -20.51 -5.04
N GLU A 916 35.01 -21.24 -3.96
CA GLU A 916 34.20 -21.24 -2.74
C GLU A 916 35.02 -21.56 -1.48
N PRO A 917 35.08 -20.62 -0.52
CA PRO A 917 35.58 -20.88 0.83
C PRO A 917 34.43 -21.14 1.83
N ALA A 918 34.60 -22.16 2.67
CA ALA A 918 33.66 -22.54 3.72
C ALA A 918 34.39 -22.73 5.06
N MET A 919 33.99 -21.96 6.07
CA MET A 919 34.50 -22.11 7.45
C MET A 919 33.85 -23.35 8.08
N MET A 920 34.67 -24.27 8.56
CA MET A 920 34.28 -25.47 9.30
C MET A 920 34.75 -25.32 10.76
N ASP A 921 34.36 -26.24 11.65
CA ASP A 921 34.73 -26.23 13.09
C ASP A 921 36.26 -26.23 13.31
N GLY A 922 36.85 -25.02 13.29
CA GLY A 922 38.26 -24.76 13.55
C GLY A 922 39.19 -24.68 12.33
N TYR A 923 38.71 -24.87 11.10
CA TYR A 923 39.52 -24.77 9.87
C TYR A 923 38.74 -24.24 8.68
N LEU A 924 39.44 -23.72 7.67
CA LEU A 924 38.82 -23.24 6.44
C LEU A 924 38.97 -24.28 5.33
N ARG A 925 37.87 -24.72 4.72
CA ARG A 925 37.90 -25.52 3.50
C ARG A 925 37.76 -24.59 2.29
N VAL A 926 38.62 -24.75 1.29
CA VAL A 926 38.56 -23.96 0.05
C VAL A 926 38.49 -24.89 -1.16
N THR A 927 37.65 -24.52 -2.12
CA THR A 927 37.56 -25.18 -3.43
C THR A 927 38.06 -24.21 -4.49
N THR A 928 39.06 -24.60 -5.28
CA THR A 928 39.59 -23.81 -6.39
C THR A 928 38.66 -23.88 -7.62
N GLU A 929 38.78 -22.92 -8.54
CA GLU A 929 38.09 -22.95 -9.84
C GLU A 929 38.48 -24.17 -10.67
N SER A 930 39.70 -24.67 -10.50
CA SER A 930 40.19 -25.89 -11.13
C SER A 930 39.62 -27.17 -10.51
N GLY A 931 38.90 -27.08 -9.39
CA GLY A 931 38.26 -28.23 -8.75
C GLY A 931 39.10 -28.96 -7.70
N ILE A 932 40.20 -28.33 -7.24
CA ILE A 932 41.04 -28.81 -6.14
C ILE A 932 40.44 -28.34 -4.82
N ILE A 933 40.45 -29.19 -3.80
CA ILE A 933 39.90 -28.88 -2.49
C ILE A 933 41.01 -28.98 -1.45
N LEU A 934 41.22 -27.86 -0.76
CA LEU A 934 42.26 -27.72 0.25
C LEU A 934 41.64 -27.40 1.61
N VAL A 935 42.31 -27.85 2.68
CA VAL A 935 42.06 -27.40 4.04
C VAL A 935 43.16 -26.44 4.45
N VAL A 936 42.76 -25.24 4.85
CA VAL A 936 43.63 -24.16 5.28
C VAL A 936 43.48 -24.00 6.78
N ASP A 937 44.58 -24.21 7.50
CA ASP A 937 44.74 -23.81 8.90
C ASP A 937 45.20 -22.35 8.93
N GLY A 938 44.67 -21.52 9.83
CA GLY A 938 45.00 -20.10 9.94
C GLY A 938 46.49 -19.80 10.18
N HIS A 939 47.28 -20.80 10.59
CA HIS A 939 48.73 -20.70 10.72
C HIS A 939 49.51 -21.00 9.43
N LEU A 940 48.92 -21.69 8.46
CA LEU A 940 49.61 -22.11 7.24
C LEU A 940 49.42 -21.09 6.12
N GLU A 941 50.50 -20.77 5.40
CA GLU A 941 50.45 -19.93 4.20
C GLU A 941 49.95 -20.72 2.97
N MET A 942 49.96 -22.06 3.04
CA MET A 942 49.48 -22.99 2.01
C MET A 942 48.37 -23.89 2.55
N GLY A 943 47.43 -24.28 1.68
CA GLY A 943 46.41 -25.27 2.02
C GLY A 943 46.92 -26.71 1.88
N THR A 944 46.39 -27.62 2.68
CA THR A 944 46.64 -29.06 2.56
C THR A 944 45.65 -29.68 1.59
N LEU A 945 46.13 -30.40 0.58
CA LEU A 945 45.31 -31.15 -0.36
C LEU A 945 44.56 -32.27 0.36
N VAL A 946 43.23 -32.21 0.29
CA VAL A 946 42.36 -33.23 0.89
C VAL A 946 41.43 -33.89 -0.13
N ALA A 947 41.05 -33.19 -1.19
CA ALA A 947 40.13 -33.74 -2.18
C ALA A 947 40.26 -33.08 -3.56
N VAL A 948 39.68 -33.73 -4.56
CA VAL A 948 39.46 -33.16 -5.91
C VAL A 948 38.04 -33.47 -6.35
N ASN A 949 37.40 -32.53 -7.05
CA ASN A 949 36.05 -32.73 -7.58
C ASN A 949 36.06 -33.51 -8.91
N MET A 950 34.87 -33.79 -9.44
CA MET A 950 34.72 -34.55 -10.68
C MET A 950 35.21 -33.79 -11.92
N GLU A 951 35.11 -32.46 -11.92
CA GLU A 951 35.60 -31.61 -13.03
C GLU A 951 37.11 -31.72 -13.17
N TRP A 952 37.86 -31.60 -12.06
CA TRP A 952 39.31 -31.75 -12.05
C TRP A 952 39.72 -33.16 -12.49
N GLN A 953 39.07 -34.20 -11.94
CA GLN A 953 39.36 -35.60 -12.27
C GLN A 953 39.22 -35.90 -13.77
N LYS A 954 38.29 -35.24 -14.47
CA LYS A 954 38.09 -35.39 -15.93
C LYS A 954 39.06 -34.57 -16.76
N SER A 955 39.64 -33.51 -16.19
CA SER A 955 40.52 -32.57 -16.92
C SER A 955 41.93 -33.11 -17.16
N THR A 956 42.34 -34.15 -16.44
CA THR A 956 43.69 -34.71 -16.48
C THR A 956 43.69 -36.24 -16.40
N ASN A 957 44.84 -36.85 -16.67
CA ASN A 957 45.06 -38.24 -16.28
C ASN A 957 45.18 -38.30 -14.74
N LEU A 958 44.35 -39.11 -14.09
CA LEU A 958 44.23 -39.12 -12.63
C LEU A 958 45.57 -39.38 -11.92
N GLU A 959 46.38 -40.33 -12.41
CA GLU A 959 47.66 -40.70 -11.81
C GLU A 959 48.70 -39.57 -11.98
N ALA A 960 48.95 -39.16 -13.22
CA ALA A 960 49.91 -38.08 -13.50
C ALA A 960 49.48 -36.71 -12.91
N GLY A 961 48.17 -36.46 -12.86
CA GLY A 961 47.60 -35.28 -12.24
C GLY A 961 47.79 -35.28 -10.72
N MET A 962 47.62 -36.42 -10.06
CA MET A 962 47.82 -36.55 -8.62
C MET A 962 49.30 -36.41 -8.24
N GLU A 963 50.22 -36.95 -9.03
CA GLU A 963 51.66 -36.73 -8.88
C GLU A 963 51.99 -35.23 -8.94
N THR A 964 51.42 -34.52 -9.92
CA THR A 964 51.59 -33.06 -10.06
C THR A 964 51.04 -32.30 -8.86
N LEU A 965 49.86 -32.68 -8.34
CA LEU A 965 49.29 -32.01 -7.16
C LEU A 965 50.09 -32.28 -5.88
N ALA A 966 50.62 -33.50 -5.73
CA ALA A 966 51.44 -33.89 -4.58
C ALA A 966 52.76 -33.10 -4.51
N ASP A 967 53.33 -32.73 -5.66
CA ASP A 967 54.52 -31.87 -5.74
C ASP A 967 54.24 -30.40 -5.37
N ILE A 968 53.00 -29.93 -5.54
CA ILE A 968 52.62 -28.53 -5.34
C ILE A 968 52.06 -28.30 -3.93
N TRP A 969 51.23 -29.22 -3.43
CA TRP A 969 50.48 -29.04 -2.20
C TRP A 969 50.88 -30.06 -1.14
N PRO A 970 51.05 -29.63 0.13
CA PRO A 970 51.11 -30.57 1.25
C PRO A 970 49.89 -31.49 1.23
N HIS A 971 50.06 -32.78 1.50
CA HIS A 971 48.98 -33.76 1.39
C HIS A 971 49.13 -34.85 2.46
N GLY A 972 48.02 -35.53 2.79
CA GLY A 972 48.06 -36.81 3.48
C GLY A 972 48.31 -37.97 2.51
N ASP A 973 48.30 -39.21 2.99
CA ASP A 973 48.50 -40.39 2.12
C ASP A 973 47.36 -40.60 1.11
N MET A 974 46.17 -40.07 1.42
CA MET A 974 44.96 -40.21 0.62
C MET A 974 44.39 -38.85 0.21
N VAL A 975 43.94 -38.77 -1.03
CA VAL A 975 43.14 -37.64 -1.57
C VAL A 975 41.74 -38.15 -1.89
N VAL A 976 40.71 -37.49 -1.37
CA VAL A 976 39.31 -37.88 -1.64
C VAL A 976 38.93 -37.52 -3.08
N LEU A 977 38.32 -38.45 -3.79
CA LEU A 977 37.77 -38.23 -5.13
C LEU A 977 36.27 -37.97 -5.01
N LEU A 978 35.89 -36.69 -5.03
CA LEU A 978 34.48 -36.29 -4.93
C LEU A 978 33.77 -36.43 -6.28
N ASP A 979 32.49 -36.74 -6.22
CA ASP A 979 31.56 -36.79 -7.35
C ASP A 979 30.37 -35.88 -7.04
N ASP A 980 29.79 -35.27 -8.06
CA ASP A 980 28.80 -34.18 -7.93
C ASP A 980 27.40 -34.67 -7.52
N SER A 981 27.26 -35.96 -7.14
CA SER A 981 25.99 -36.56 -6.72
C SER A 981 26.00 -36.91 -5.23
N ASP A 982 24.90 -36.61 -4.52
CA ASP A 982 24.69 -36.99 -3.10
C ASP A 982 24.63 -38.52 -2.89
N ASP A 983 24.43 -39.27 -3.97
CA ASP A 983 24.43 -40.74 -4.03
C ASP A 983 25.80 -41.32 -4.44
N SER A 984 26.84 -40.48 -4.48
CA SER A 984 28.16 -40.88 -4.91
C SER A 984 28.81 -41.88 -3.95
N LYS A 985 29.43 -42.90 -4.56
CA LYS A 985 30.21 -43.90 -3.84
C LYS A 985 31.52 -43.27 -3.39
N PRO A 986 31.87 -43.36 -2.10
CA PRO A 986 33.07 -42.74 -1.61
C PRO A 986 34.30 -43.40 -2.25
N ALA A 987 35.22 -42.54 -2.69
CA ALA A 987 36.42 -42.93 -3.41
C ALA A 987 37.61 -42.11 -2.91
N TRP A 988 38.76 -42.77 -2.79
CA TRP A 988 40.02 -42.16 -2.38
C TRP A 988 41.13 -42.60 -3.32
N PHE A 989 42.09 -41.71 -3.55
CA PHE A 989 43.30 -41.99 -4.30
C PHE A 989 44.47 -42.09 -3.33
N HIS A 990 45.15 -43.23 -3.31
CA HIS A 990 46.35 -43.44 -2.51
C HIS A 990 47.58 -43.01 -3.29
N LEU A 991 48.25 -41.96 -2.81
CA LEU A 991 49.34 -41.31 -3.55
C LEU A 991 50.57 -42.22 -3.69
N ALA A 992 50.93 -42.95 -2.64
CA ALA A 992 52.16 -43.76 -2.65
C ALA A 992 52.08 -44.98 -3.57
N SER A 993 50.89 -45.56 -3.76
CA SER A 993 50.71 -46.72 -4.65
C SER A 993 50.05 -46.39 -5.98
N ALA A 994 49.67 -45.13 -6.21
CA ALA A 994 48.89 -44.69 -7.37
C ALA A 994 47.58 -45.48 -7.58
N GLU A 995 46.92 -45.91 -6.50
CA GLU A 995 45.70 -46.73 -6.58
C GLU A 995 44.44 -45.97 -6.16
N THR A 996 43.33 -46.25 -6.83
CA THR A 996 42.01 -45.74 -6.43
C THR A 996 41.26 -46.79 -5.61
N VAL A 997 40.88 -46.43 -4.39
CA VAL A 997 40.02 -47.23 -3.51
C VAL A 997 38.58 -46.74 -3.65
N ARG A 998 37.68 -47.63 -4.09
CA ARG A 998 36.23 -47.35 -4.17
C ARG A 998 35.46 -48.35 -3.34
N VAL A 999 34.60 -47.84 -2.46
CA VAL A 999 33.81 -48.68 -1.55
C VAL A 999 32.37 -48.76 -2.04
N GLN A 1000 31.85 -49.98 -2.14
CA GLN A 1000 30.44 -50.20 -2.46
C GLN A 1000 29.62 -50.32 -1.18
N GLY A 1001 28.37 -49.83 -1.22
CA GLY A 1001 27.44 -49.93 -0.09
C GLY A 1001 27.52 -48.79 0.93
N LEU A 1002 28.43 -47.84 0.74
CA LEU A 1002 28.48 -46.59 1.49
C LEU A 1002 28.18 -45.41 0.55
N LYS A 1003 27.63 -44.34 1.12
CA LYS A 1003 27.44 -43.06 0.42
C LYS A 1003 28.35 -42.01 1.04
N MET A 1004 28.75 -41.01 0.24
CA MET A 1004 29.53 -39.89 0.78
C MET A 1004 28.75 -39.10 1.85
N SER A 1005 27.42 -39.08 1.78
CA SER A 1005 26.50 -38.53 2.78
C SER A 1005 26.52 -39.27 4.13
N ASP A 1006 27.08 -40.48 4.20
CA ASP A 1006 27.29 -41.18 5.47
C ASP A 1006 28.52 -40.66 6.25
N HIS A 1007 29.24 -39.69 5.68
CA HIS A 1007 30.49 -39.12 6.21
C HIS A 1007 31.56 -40.19 6.52
N PRO A 1008 32.01 -40.95 5.50
CA PRO A 1008 33.07 -41.93 5.68
C PRO A 1008 34.44 -41.25 5.84
N MET A 1009 35.18 -41.64 6.88
CA MET A 1009 36.52 -41.16 7.21
C MET A 1009 37.54 -42.29 7.04
N TRP A 1010 38.60 -42.03 6.28
CA TRP A 1010 39.72 -42.96 6.14
C TRP A 1010 40.50 -43.07 7.45
N MET A 1011 40.71 -44.30 7.91
CA MET A 1011 41.43 -44.58 9.16
C MET A 1011 42.84 -45.10 8.91
N GLY A 1012 43.09 -45.82 7.82
CA GLY A 1012 44.42 -46.35 7.51
C GLY A 1012 44.38 -47.73 6.85
N MET A 1013 45.56 -48.29 6.63
CA MET A 1013 45.76 -49.62 6.05
C MET A 1013 46.32 -50.60 7.07
N SER A 1014 45.94 -51.87 7.01
CA SER A 1014 46.58 -52.94 7.79
C SER A 1014 48.07 -53.06 7.46
N THR A 1015 48.86 -53.61 8.40
CA THR A 1015 50.32 -53.76 8.27
C THR A 1015 50.80 -54.59 7.08
N ASP A 1016 49.95 -55.50 6.58
CA ASP A 1016 50.20 -56.29 5.37
C ASP A 1016 49.73 -55.59 4.08
N GLY A 1017 49.10 -54.41 4.18
CA GLY A 1017 48.53 -53.64 3.08
C GLY A 1017 47.32 -54.29 2.40
N ALA A 1018 46.74 -55.34 2.99
CA ALA A 1018 45.64 -56.12 2.41
C ALA A 1018 44.24 -55.59 2.80
N THR A 1019 44.13 -54.80 3.87
CA THR A 1019 42.84 -54.32 4.39
C THR A 1019 42.86 -52.81 4.61
N PHE A 1020 41.79 -52.14 4.22
CA PHE A 1020 41.55 -50.73 4.48
C PHE A 1020 40.55 -50.55 5.62
N TYR A 1021 40.77 -49.55 6.47
CA TYR A 1021 39.86 -49.22 7.56
C TYR A 1021 39.18 -47.88 7.32
N ILE A 1022 37.85 -47.86 7.45
CA ILE A 1022 37.02 -46.67 7.25
C ILE A 1022 36.01 -46.56 8.39
N TYR A 1023 35.93 -45.40 9.02
CA TYR A 1023 34.93 -45.10 10.02
C TYR A 1023 33.81 -44.25 9.43
N VAL A 1024 32.56 -44.63 9.64
CA VAL A 1024 31.39 -43.93 9.10
C VAL A 1024 30.70 -43.18 10.23
N GLN A 1025 30.73 -41.84 10.19
CA GLN A 1025 30.28 -41.02 11.30
C GLN A 1025 28.76 -41.09 11.52
N SER A 1026 27.96 -41.18 10.44
CA SER A 1026 26.49 -41.24 10.55
C SER A 1026 26.00 -42.50 11.28
N SER A 1027 26.66 -43.63 11.04
CA SER A 1027 26.29 -44.93 11.59
C SER A 1027 27.09 -45.27 12.87
N GLY A 1028 28.25 -44.63 13.04
CA GLY A 1028 29.24 -44.90 14.07
C GLY A 1028 30.03 -46.19 13.85
N PHE A 1029 29.96 -46.83 12.68
CA PHE A 1029 30.65 -48.10 12.46
C PHE A 1029 32.07 -47.92 11.89
N LEU A 1030 33.01 -48.71 12.41
CA LEU A 1030 34.31 -48.95 11.80
C LEU A 1030 34.22 -50.19 10.90
N TYR A 1031 34.59 -50.04 9.64
CA TYR A 1031 34.60 -51.09 8.64
C TYR A 1031 36.03 -51.47 8.24
N ALA A 1032 36.27 -52.76 8.08
CA ALA A 1032 37.45 -53.31 7.41
C ALA A 1032 37.06 -53.73 5.99
N ILE A 1033 37.88 -53.38 5.01
CA ILE A 1033 37.62 -53.65 3.60
C ILE A 1033 38.80 -54.39 3.02
N ASP A 1034 38.58 -55.64 2.64
CA ASP A 1034 39.57 -56.47 1.96
C ASP A 1034 39.88 -55.89 0.58
N ARG A 1035 41.15 -55.63 0.30
CA ARG A 1035 41.63 -54.98 -0.94
C ARG A 1035 41.39 -55.83 -2.19
N GLU A 1036 41.45 -57.16 -2.10
CA GLU A 1036 41.25 -58.06 -3.24
C GLU A 1036 39.77 -58.45 -3.43
N ARG A 1037 39.10 -58.81 -2.33
CA ARG A 1037 37.73 -59.32 -2.33
C ARG A 1037 36.68 -58.21 -2.32
N LYS A 1038 37.08 -56.98 -1.96
CA LYS A 1038 36.22 -55.79 -1.83
C LYS A 1038 35.01 -56.00 -0.91
N THR A 1039 35.14 -56.91 0.05
CA THR A 1039 34.10 -57.21 1.03
C THR A 1039 34.25 -56.29 2.22
N MET A 1040 33.17 -55.60 2.59
CA MET A 1040 33.10 -54.72 3.74
C MET A 1040 32.64 -55.52 4.97
N ILE A 1041 33.43 -55.49 6.04
CA ILE A 1041 33.19 -56.21 7.30
C ILE A 1041 33.10 -55.19 8.42
N GLU A 1042 32.01 -55.24 9.19
CA GLU A 1042 31.84 -54.42 10.40
C GLU A 1042 32.81 -54.89 11.49
N LYS A 1043 33.63 -53.98 12.02
CA LYS A 1043 34.61 -54.25 13.08
C LYS A 1043 34.18 -53.71 14.45
N GLY A 1044 33.16 -52.87 14.49
CA GLY A 1044 32.56 -52.38 15.73
C GLY A 1044 31.91 -51.02 15.58
N LYS A 1045 31.12 -50.63 16.60
CA LYS A 1045 30.46 -49.33 16.66
C LYS A 1045 31.10 -48.44 17.73
N PHE A 1046 31.46 -47.24 17.32
CA PHE A 1046 32.20 -46.22 18.05
C PHE A 1046 31.47 -44.87 17.95
N THR A 1047 31.66 -44.00 18.94
CA THR A 1047 31.16 -42.61 18.88
C THR A 1047 32.14 -41.70 18.17
N ALA A 1048 33.42 -42.04 18.29
CA ALA A 1048 34.49 -41.41 17.54
C ALA A 1048 35.55 -42.48 17.26
N ALA A 1049 35.98 -42.55 16.01
CA ALA A 1049 37.24 -43.16 15.64
C ALA A 1049 37.99 -42.14 14.79
N LYS A 1050 39.23 -41.84 15.15
CA LYS A 1050 40.10 -40.95 14.36
C LYS A 1050 41.56 -41.37 14.47
N VAL A 1051 42.32 -41.09 13.43
CA VAL A 1051 43.78 -41.05 13.52
C VAL A 1051 44.19 -39.62 13.85
N GLN A 1052 45.05 -39.46 14.84
CA GLN A 1052 45.58 -38.16 15.25
C GLN A 1052 47.10 -38.25 15.39
N GLY A 1053 47.82 -37.66 14.44
CA GLY A 1053 49.27 -37.82 14.33
C GLY A 1053 49.64 -39.30 14.22
N ASN A 1054 50.46 -39.78 15.15
CA ASN A 1054 50.95 -41.15 15.21
C ASN A 1054 50.08 -42.07 16.11
N SER A 1055 48.82 -41.69 16.37
CA SER A 1055 47.93 -42.37 17.32
C SER A 1055 46.58 -42.73 16.71
N LEU A 1056 46.15 -43.97 16.88
CA LEU A 1056 44.76 -44.39 16.68
C LEU A 1056 43.95 -44.09 17.93
N VAL A 1057 42.82 -43.39 17.79
CA VAL A 1057 41.89 -43.11 18.90
C VAL A 1057 40.54 -43.75 18.62
N LEU A 1058 40.08 -44.62 19.53
CA LEU A 1058 38.78 -45.29 19.46
C LEU A 1058 37.95 -45.01 20.72
N GLN A 1059 36.73 -44.54 20.56
CA GLN A 1059 35.79 -44.31 21.66
C GLN A 1059 34.53 -45.14 21.48
N CYS A 1060 34.31 -46.14 22.34
CA CYS A 1060 33.20 -47.06 22.21
C CYS A 1060 31.96 -46.62 23.00
N THR A 1061 30.77 -46.82 22.42
CA THR A 1061 29.47 -46.61 23.08
C THR A 1061 28.59 -47.84 23.18
N SER A 1062 28.92 -48.91 22.45
CA SER A 1062 28.04 -50.07 22.38
C SER A 1062 28.14 -50.91 23.65
N PRO A 1063 27.06 -51.00 24.46
CA PRO A 1063 27.04 -51.91 25.59
C PRO A 1063 27.19 -53.34 25.08
N ASN A 1064 28.08 -54.11 25.72
CA ASN A 1064 28.42 -55.48 25.34
C ASN A 1064 29.30 -55.66 24.09
N ALA A 1065 29.93 -54.61 23.57
CA ALA A 1065 30.87 -54.75 22.47
C ALA A 1065 32.18 -55.47 22.86
N GLU A 1066 32.69 -56.27 21.94
CA GLU A 1066 34.07 -56.77 21.94
C GLU A 1066 34.90 -55.92 20.98
N ILE A 1067 35.92 -55.24 21.50
CA ILE A 1067 36.79 -54.36 20.72
C ILE A 1067 38.07 -55.12 20.38
N ASN A 1068 38.29 -55.32 19.09
CA ASN A 1068 39.57 -55.75 18.52
C ASN A 1068 40.25 -54.51 17.93
N ILE A 1069 41.44 -54.17 18.42
CA ILE A 1069 42.17 -52.97 17.99
C ILE A 1069 42.78 -53.26 16.62
N PRO A 1070 42.43 -52.51 15.56
CA PRO A 1070 43.06 -52.69 14.26
C PRO A 1070 44.52 -52.23 14.31
N THR A 1071 45.42 -52.94 13.65
CA THR A 1071 46.82 -52.55 13.42
C THR A 1071 46.88 -51.71 12.13
N LEU A 1072 47.41 -50.50 12.19
CA LEU A 1072 47.38 -49.57 11.07
C LEU A 1072 48.79 -49.05 10.76
N ILE A 1073 49.26 -49.22 9.52
CA ILE A 1073 50.60 -48.80 9.09
C ILE A 1073 50.88 -47.36 9.52
N GLY A 1074 52.07 -47.14 10.08
CA GLY A 1074 52.54 -45.81 10.44
C GLY A 1074 52.03 -45.27 11.77
N LEU A 1075 51.27 -46.07 12.55
CA LEU A 1075 50.81 -45.69 13.89
C LEU A 1075 51.56 -46.47 14.98
N ASP A 1076 52.24 -45.74 15.86
CA ASP A 1076 52.97 -46.31 17.00
C ASP A 1076 52.09 -46.44 18.25
N PHE A 1077 50.96 -45.73 18.31
CA PHE A 1077 50.16 -45.60 19.53
C PHE A 1077 48.69 -45.92 19.28
N ALA A 1078 48.04 -46.56 20.25
CA ALA A 1078 46.60 -46.77 20.25
C ALA A 1078 45.99 -46.31 21.58
N VAL A 1079 44.89 -45.57 21.51
CA VAL A 1079 44.13 -45.09 22.67
C VAL A 1079 42.69 -45.53 22.52
N VAL A 1080 42.21 -46.33 23.48
CA VAL A 1080 40.86 -46.90 23.47
C VAL A 1080 40.12 -46.45 24.72
N SER A 1081 39.07 -45.65 24.54
CA SER A 1081 38.08 -45.36 25.58
C SER A 1081 37.01 -46.45 25.55
N ALA A 1082 37.09 -47.39 26.48
CA ALA A 1082 36.27 -48.60 26.54
C ALA A 1082 35.11 -48.51 27.54
N SER A 1083 34.70 -47.29 27.93
CA SER A 1083 33.75 -47.02 29.02
C SER A 1083 32.39 -47.75 28.94
N ASN A 1084 31.98 -48.21 27.75
CA ASN A 1084 30.76 -49.01 27.53
C ASN A 1084 31.01 -50.42 26.98
N ALA A 1085 32.25 -50.79 26.67
CA ALA A 1085 32.57 -52.09 26.07
C ALA A 1085 32.56 -53.22 27.11
N LYS A 1086 32.25 -54.45 26.68
CA LYS A 1086 32.34 -55.64 27.54
C LYS A 1086 33.73 -56.25 27.52
N THR A 1087 34.37 -56.33 26.35
CA THR A 1087 35.73 -56.89 26.24
C THR A 1087 36.60 -56.03 25.34
N VAL A 1088 37.84 -55.77 25.74
CA VAL A 1088 38.90 -55.27 24.83
C VAL A 1088 39.93 -56.35 24.68
N VAL A 1089 40.16 -56.82 23.46
CA VAL A 1089 41.12 -57.87 23.15
C VAL A 1089 42.39 -57.23 22.60
N ILE A 1090 43.53 -57.62 23.17
CA ILE A 1090 44.87 -57.25 22.72
C ILE A 1090 45.58 -58.53 22.35
N ASP A 1091 45.84 -58.72 21.06
CA ASP A 1091 46.51 -59.91 20.53
C ASP A 1091 48.00 -59.69 20.26
N GLU A 1092 48.69 -60.77 19.88
CA GLU A 1092 50.12 -60.72 19.55
C GLU A 1092 50.41 -59.76 18.38
N GLU A 1093 49.46 -59.55 17.47
CA GLU A 1093 49.61 -58.60 16.36
C GLU A 1093 49.65 -57.16 16.89
N ASN A 1094 48.76 -56.82 17.83
CA ASN A 1094 48.75 -55.54 18.50
C ASN A 1094 50.05 -55.28 19.27
N TRP A 1095 50.58 -56.29 19.98
CA TRP A 1095 51.84 -56.21 20.72
C TRP A 1095 53.07 -56.00 19.83
N ASN A 1096 53.04 -56.57 18.62
CA ASN A 1096 54.12 -56.44 17.63
C ASN A 1096 54.11 -55.08 16.91
N HIS A 1097 52.95 -54.42 16.87
CA HIS A 1097 52.75 -53.22 16.08
C HIS A 1097 52.81 -51.94 16.93
N TYR A 1098 52.00 -51.84 17.97
CA TYR A 1098 51.91 -50.62 18.79
C TYR A 1098 52.98 -50.59 19.88
N LYS A 1099 53.70 -49.47 19.98
CA LYS A 1099 54.64 -49.19 21.08
C LYS A 1099 53.90 -48.99 22.40
N VAL A 1100 52.78 -48.26 22.37
CA VAL A 1100 51.94 -48.06 23.56
C VAL A 1100 50.46 -48.19 23.20
N ILE A 1101 49.76 -49.05 23.92
CA ILE A 1101 48.31 -49.16 23.89
C ILE A 1101 47.78 -48.65 25.23
N THR A 1102 46.94 -47.61 25.22
CA THR A 1102 46.28 -47.10 26.41
C THR A 1102 44.81 -47.42 26.37
N ILE A 1103 44.31 -48.09 27.40
CA ILE A 1103 42.89 -48.36 27.60
C ILE A 1103 42.41 -47.50 28.76
N ASP A 1104 41.55 -46.52 28.46
CA ASP A 1104 40.88 -45.70 29.46
C ASP A 1104 39.45 -46.21 29.67
N ASN A 1105 39.06 -46.38 30.93
CA ASN A 1105 37.87 -47.14 31.30
C ASN A 1105 37.10 -46.55 32.50
N ILE A 1106 36.91 -45.24 32.53
CA ILE A 1106 36.04 -44.61 33.55
C ILE A 1106 34.61 -44.49 33.01
N SER A 1107 33.68 -45.26 33.57
CA SER A 1107 32.27 -44.84 33.67
C SER A 1107 31.68 -45.25 35.02
N ASN A 1108 30.95 -44.34 35.66
CA ASN A 1108 30.38 -44.45 37.01
C ASN A 1108 29.12 -45.35 37.09
N GLU A 1109 28.75 -46.05 36.02
CA GLU A 1109 27.56 -46.91 35.98
C GLU A 1109 27.90 -48.32 36.48
N GLY A 1110 27.77 -48.51 37.80
CA GLY A 1110 27.96 -49.80 38.46
C GLY A 1110 26.91 -50.83 38.05
N SER A 1111 27.35 -51.95 37.45
CA SER A 1111 26.76 -53.31 37.53
C SER A 1111 27.13 -54.25 36.35
N ARG A 1112 28.11 -53.94 35.48
CA ARG A 1112 28.42 -54.78 34.29
C ARG A 1112 29.83 -55.37 34.36
N GLU A 1113 29.96 -56.69 34.16
CA GLU A 1113 31.26 -57.35 33.98
C GLU A 1113 31.95 -56.82 32.71
N ARG A 1114 33.18 -56.33 32.86
CA ARG A 1114 34.05 -55.86 31.79
C ARG A 1114 35.37 -56.60 31.85
N MET A 1115 35.96 -56.87 30.68
CA MET A 1115 37.16 -57.69 30.55
C MET A 1115 38.19 -57.01 29.64
N VAL A 1116 39.47 -57.06 30.01
CA VAL A 1116 40.58 -56.84 29.06
C VAL A 1116 41.27 -58.19 28.87
N GLU A 1117 41.27 -58.69 27.64
CA GLU A 1117 41.95 -59.93 27.29
C GLU A 1117 43.32 -59.59 26.67
N ILE A 1118 44.39 -59.97 27.36
CA ILE A 1118 45.76 -59.79 26.92
C ILE A 1118 46.28 -61.15 26.46
N ASN A 1119 46.38 -61.35 25.16
CA ASN A 1119 46.94 -62.54 24.55
C ASN A 1119 48.40 -62.27 24.16
N HIS A 1120 49.34 -62.97 24.79
CA HIS A 1120 50.77 -62.76 24.59
C HIS A 1120 51.57 -64.09 24.63
N SER A 1121 52.70 -64.18 23.94
CA SER A 1121 53.55 -65.39 23.90
C SER A 1121 54.36 -65.67 25.18
N GLY A 1122 54.48 -64.68 26.07
CA GLY A 1122 54.67 -64.88 27.51
C GLY A 1122 56.06 -65.09 28.10
N GLU A 1123 57.14 -65.17 27.31
CA GLU A 1123 58.48 -65.42 27.89
C GLU A 1123 59.08 -64.23 28.68
N HIS A 1124 58.62 -62.99 28.42
CA HIS A 1124 59.19 -61.76 29.00
C HIS A 1124 58.16 -60.69 29.40
N LEU A 1125 56.90 -61.08 29.67
CA LEU A 1125 55.85 -60.15 30.04
C LEU A 1125 55.89 -59.82 31.55
N VAL A 1126 56.10 -58.55 31.87
CA VAL A 1126 56.02 -58.04 33.24
C VAL A 1126 54.84 -57.09 33.38
N VAL A 1127 54.28 -57.00 34.59
CA VAL A 1127 53.27 -56.00 34.94
C VAL A 1127 53.85 -55.04 35.96
N HIS A 1128 53.76 -53.75 35.65
CA HIS A 1128 54.14 -52.65 36.52
C HIS A 1128 52.87 -51.96 37.03
N ILE A 1129 52.74 -51.91 38.36
CA ILE A 1129 51.66 -51.16 39.01
C ILE A 1129 52.18 -49.75 39.27
N MET A 1130 51.47 -48.75 38.73
CA MET A 1130 51.79 -47.33 38.90
C MET A 1130 50.52 -46.58 39.35
N GLY A 1131 50.39 -46.35 40.65
CA GLY A 1131 49.22 -45.70 41.23
C GLY A 1131 47.93 -46.52 41.00
N SER A 1132 46.96 -45.97 40.26
CA SER A 1132 45.70 -46.64 39.91
C SER A 1132 45.76 -47.43 38.60
N ASN A 1133 46.89 -47.46 37.91
CA ASN A 1133 47.04 -48.07 36.58
C ASN A 1133 47.82 -49.39 36.65
N MET A 1134 47.50 -50.32 35.74
CA MET A 1134 48.28 -51.53 35.49
C MET A 1134 48.92 -51.43 34.11
N VAL A 1135 50.25 -51.45 34.05
CA VAL A 1135 51.02 -51.34 32.81
C VAL A 1135 51.72 -52.66 32.53
N PHE A 1136 51.26 -53.38 31.52
CA PHE A 1136 51.89 -54.59 31.02
C PHE A 1136 53.00 -54.20 30.05
N VAL A 1137 54.20 -54.73 30.23
CA VAL A 1137 55.38 -54.40 29.42
C VAL A 1137 56.01 -55.68 28.91
N ASP A 1138 56.19 -55.79 27.60
CA ASP A 1138 57.04 -56.81 27.01
C ASP A 1138 58.49 -56.32 27.06
N GLY A 1139 59.27 -56.90 27.97
CA GLY A 1139 60.67 -56.53 28.18
C GLY A 1139 61.59 -56.85 26.99
N SER A 1140 61.16 -57.69 26.06
CA SER A 1140 61.95 -58.05 24.87
C SER A 1140 61.74 -57.08 23.70
N ARG A 1141 60.57 -56.45 23.62
CA ARG A 1141 60.16 -55.58 22.50
C ARG A 1141 59.99 -54.11 22.88
N GLY A 1142 59.84 -53.81 24.17
CA GLY A 1142 59.61 -52.46 24.68
C GLY A 1142 58.20 -51.92 24.40
N SER A 1143 57.27 -52.77 23.94
CA SER A 1143 55.85 -52.42 23.81
C SER A 1143 55.16 -52.51 25.16
N SER A 1144 54.14 -51.68 25.35
CA SER A 1144 53.39 -51.62 26.61
C SER A 1144 51.90 -51.44 26.41
N VAL A 1145 51.13 -52.07 27.30
CA VAL A 1145 49.68 -51.90 27.43
C VAL A 1145 49.43 -51.25 28.79
N ASN A 1146 48.93 -50.02 28.78
CA ASN A 1146 48.49 -49.31 29.96
C ASN A 1146 46.98 -49.44 30.12
N VAL A 1147 46.53 -50.13 31.16
CA VAL A 1147 45.13 -50.18 31.57
C VAL A 1147 44.93 -49.16 32.70
N ALA A 1148 44.30 -48.04 32.36
CA ALA A 1148 44.18 -46.89 33.26
C ALA A 1148 43.06 -47.08 34.30
N ASN A 1149 43.29 -46.55 35.51
CA ASN A 1149 42.35 -46.44 36.63
C ASN A 1149 41.71 -47.75 37.12
N VAL A 1150 42.34 -48.88 36.83
CA VAL A 1150 41.82 -50.22 37.12
C VAL A 1150 41.93 -50.63 38.59
N LEU A 1151 42.78 -49.93 39.36
CA LEU A 1151 43.00 -50.16 40.80
C LEU A 1151 42.41 -49.04 41.69
N ALA A 1152 41.68 -48.07 41.13
CA ALA A 1152 41.07 -46.99 41.90
C ALA A 1152 39.98 -47.52 42.87
N LYS A 1153 39.79 -46.85 44.03
CA LYS A 1153 38.77 -47.23 45.03
C LYS A 1153 37.35 -47.34 44.46
N GLU A 1154 37.04 -46.59 43.42
CA GLU A 1154 35.73 -46.58 42.75
C GLU A 1154 35.49 -47.84 41.89
N ALA A 1155 36.55 -48.57 41.53
CA ALA A 1155 36.47 -49.88 40.86
C ALA A 1155 36.19 -51.06 41.83
N GLU A 1156 36.07 -50.81 43.15
CA GLU A 1156 35.90 -51.83 44.21
C GLU A 1156 34.55 -52.58 44.16
N GLN A 1157 33.59 -52.19 43.31
CA GLN A 1157 32.30 -52.88 43.18
C GLN A 1157 32.30 -54.08 42.19
N GLY A 1158 33.44 -54.78 42.05
CA GLY A 1158 33.48 -56.19 41.63
C GLY A 1158 33.13 -56.52 40.18
N SER A 1159 33.36 -55.63 39.21
CA SER A 1159 32.91 -55.86 37.82
C SER A 1159 33.96 -55.71 36.72
N TYR A 1160 35.27 -55.72 37.05
CA TYR A 1160 36.36 -55.65 36.06
C TYR A 1160 37.31 -56.84 36.18
N LYS A 1161 37.54 -57.55 35.07
CA LYS A 1161 38.41 -58.73 34.95
C LYS A 1161 39.54 -58.46 33.96
N VAL A 1162 40.74 -58.97 34.23
CA VAL A 1162 41.84 -58.94 33.26
C VAL A 1162 42.22 -60.38 32.99
N LYS A 1163 41.92 -60.84 31.78
CA LYS A 1163 42.24 -62.19 31.34
C LYS A 1163 43.57 -62.14 30.62
N VAL A 1164 44.54 -62.96 31.02
CA VAL A 1164 45.84 -63.00 30.36
C VAL A 1164 46.07 -64.41 29.84
N ARG A 1165 46.17 -64.55 28.52
CA ARG A 1165 46.53 -65.81 27.88
C ARG A 1165 48.02 -65.78 27.56
N LEU A 1166 48.78 -66.72 28.11
CA LEU A 1166 50.22 -66.87 27.86
C LEU A 1166 50.49 -68.16 27.11
N GLY A 1167 50.79 -68.07 25.81
CA GLY A 1167 51.01 -69.25 24.97
C GLY A 1167 49.80 -70.20 24.93
N ILE A 1168 49.97 -71.45 25.39
CA ILE A 1168 48.91 -72.49 25.46
C ILE A 1168 48.18 -72.52 26.82
N ASP A 1169 48.66 -71.78 27.83
CA ASP A 1169 48.02 -71.68 29.13
C ASP A 1169 47.06 -70.49 29.14
N GLU A 1170 45.78 -70.77 29.38
CA GLU A 1170 44.72 -69.76 29.48
C GLU A 1170 44.32 -69.61 30.94
N GLU A 1171 44.62 -68.45 31.53
CA GLU A 1171 44.28 -68.17 32.92
C GLU A 1171 43.52 -66.85 33.02
N GLU A 1172 42.32 -66.93 33.61
CA GLU A 1172 41.50 -65.77 33.92
C GLU A 1172 41.69 -65.45 35.40
N PHE A 1173 42.18 -64.26 35.71
CA PHE A 1173 42.23 -63.77 37.08
C PHE A 1173 41.46 -62.46 37.18
N THR A 1174 40.76 -62.28 38.29
CA THR A 1174 40.15 -61.00 38.60
C THR A 1174 41.19 -60.06 39.19
N ILE A 1175 40.94 -58.75 39.13
CA ILE A 1175 41.81 -57.77 39.80
C ILE A 1175 41.83 -57.99 41.31
N SER A 1176 40.76 -58.55 41.86
CA SER A 1176 40.70 -58.97 43.27
C SER A 1176 41.67 -60.12 43.54
N ASP A 1177 41.71 -61.17 42.71
CA ASP A 1177 42.63 -62.31 42.88
C ASP A 1177 44.10 -61.86 42.79
N PHE A 1178 44.39 -60.97 41.84
CA PHE A 1178 45.71 -60.39 41.66
C PHE A 1178 46.14 -59.55 42.88
N ARG A 1179 45.22 -58.73 43.42
CA ARG A 1179 45.45 -57.90 44.62
C ARG A 1179 45.63 -58.74 45.88
N ASP A 1180 44.83 -59.79 46.05
CA ASP A 1180 44.91 -60.69 47.19
C ASP A 1180 46.21 -61.51 47.18
N CYS A 1181 46.66 -61.96 46.00
CA CYS A 1181 47.97 -62.59 45.84
C CYS A 1181 49.13 -61.64 46.17
N LEU A 1182 49.09 -60.40 45.68
CA LEU A 1182 50.10 -59.39 46.00
C LEU A 1182 50.12 -59.02 47.49
N GLY A 1183 48.94 -58.86 48.10
CA GLY A 1183 48.78 -58.56 49.52
C GLY A 1183 49.28 -59.68 50.44
N LYS A 1184 49.12 -60.95 50.02
CA LYS A 1184 49.62 -62.13 50.75
C LYS A 1184 51.13 -62.35 50.52
N ALA A 1185 51.66 -62.10 49.33
CA ALA A 1185 53.07 -62.34 49.00
C ALA A 1185 54.02 -61.24 49.54
N HIS A 1186 53.65 -59.96 49.45
CA HIS A 1186 54.50 -58.85 49.91
C HIS A 1186 53.69 -57.62 50.37
N PRO A 1187 53.38 -57.48 51.67
CA PRO A 1187 52.45 -56.47 52.21
C PRO A 1187 52.85 -54.97 52.06
N PHE A 1188 53.99 -54.64 51.45
CA PHE A 1188 54.60 -53.30 51.50
C PHE A 1188 54.89 -52.65 50.13
N LEU A 1189 54.54 -53.27 49.00
CA LEU A 1189 54.72 -52.66 47.67
C LEU A 1189 53.38 -52.13 47.15
N LYS A 1190 53.18 -50.81 47.20
CA LYS A 1190 52.06 -50.12 46.52
C LYS A 1190 52.33 -49.84 45.03
N ASP A 1191 53.60 -49.86 44.63
CA ASP A 1191 54.08 -49.73 43.25
C ASP A 1191 55.23 -50.74 43.07
N GLY A 1192 55.28 -51.47 41.95
CA GLY A 1192 56.26 -52.54 41.73
C GLY A 1192 56.11 -53.26 40.39
N ILE A 1193 57.21 -53.89 39.93
CA ILE A 1193 57.28 -54.66 38.68
C ILE A 1193 57.29 -56.15 39.03
N PHE A 1194 56.41 -56.92 38.41
CA PHE A 1194 56.23 -58.34 38.70
C PHE A 1194 56.23 -59.18 37.41
N SER A 1195 56.78 -60.38 37.46
CA SER A 1195 56.68 -61.35 36.37
C SER A 1195 55.27 -61.94 36.34
N ILE A 1196 54.57 -61.88 35.20
CA ILE A 1196 53.22 -62.45 35.10
C ILE A 1196 53.23 -63.97 35.23
N ALA A 1197 54.24 -64.64 34.67
CA ALA A 1197 54.35 -66.09 34.77
C ALA A 1197 54.45 -66.57 36.24
N GLU A 1198 55.16 -65.81 37.09
CA GLU A 1198 55.26 -66.10 38.52
C GLU A 1198 53.95 -65.82 39.26
N ILE A 1199 53.25 -64.73 38.91
CA ILE A 1199 51.95 -64.40 39.51
C ILE A 1199 50.91 -65.46 39.16
N ILE A 1200 50.86 -65.92 37.90
CA ILE A 1200 49.95 -66.98 37.48
C ILE A 1200 50.25 -68.28 38.22
N ALA A 1201 51.52 -68.65 38.40
CA ALA A 1201 51.91 -69.82 39.19
C ALA A 1201 51.47 -69.69 40.68
N LEU A 1202 51.63 -68.51 41.27
CA LEU A 1202 51.20 -68.20 42.64
C LEU A 1202 49.66 -68.29 42.81
N ILE A 1203 48.90 -67.79 41.84
CA ILE A 1203 47.43 -67.88 41.84
C ILE A 1203 46.99 -69.36 41.74
N LYS A 1204 47.65 -70.17 40.91
CA LYS A 1204 47.35 -71.61 40.76
C LYS A 1204 47.62 -72.42 42.03
N ASP A 1205 48.71 -72.13 42.73
CA ASP A 1205 49.11 -72.87 43.93
C ASP A 1205 48.31 -72.50 45.20
N ASN A 1206 47.52 -71.42 45.18
CA ASN A 1206 46.64 -71.02 46.30
C ASN A 1206 45.32 -70.36 45.83
N PRO A 1207 44.29 -71.16 45.50
CA PRO A 1207 43.00 -70.64 45.04
C PRO A 1207 42.06 -70.13 46.17
N GLN A 1208 42.57 -69.88 47.40
CA GLN A 1208 41.81 -69.31 48.53
C GLN A 1208 42.49 -68.11 49.16
#